data_AF-A0A964D4B1-F1
#
_entry.id   AF-A0A964D4B1-F1
#
_cell.length_a   1.000
_cell.length_b   1.000
_cell.length_c   1.000
_cell.angle_alpha   90.00
_cell.angle_beta   90.00
_cell.angle_gamma   90.00
#
_symmetry.space_group_name_H-M   'P 1'
#
loop_
_entity.id
_entity.type
_entity.pdbx_description
1 polymer ?
#
loop_
_entity_poly.entity_id
_entity_poly.type
_entity_poly.pdbx_seq_one_letter_code
_entity_poly.pdbx_strand_id
1 'polypeptide(L)'
;MLGITLGTRYSIIRHLGGGGFAQTYLAEDKQLPGNHLCVVKQLKPQATDPETLQIARRLFDTEAQVLYKLGNHDRIPQLFAYFEENQEFYLVQEFIEGHDLSQEITPPQTPPYQGGAGVASPPYQGGAGVGSPPYQGGAGGGSPGNSGGMKEDEVIGILQELLEILDFVHQQNVIHRDVNPRNILRRDRDGKLVLIDFGAVKEITTQITNSQPKNSLSVSIGTPGYMPSEQAHGNPKLSSDIYAAGAIAIQFLTGINPHQMPKNPDTEEIIWQDKVSVSPEFAKILDRMVKYDFRQRYSSAGETLQAIKELQNSFSGTVPILPPVVAAKKLPKPRQKLYFKIGAIAGFIGITIIASIYGVNTFNSANATDLHNRGITLYNLSRFEEALAAYDRAITLRPDYAEVWQEKAKTLYELKKYKESQSAYDKAIELKPEYLEAWTGRGYALDKLEQSKEAIASFDNALKIQPDYPAAWEGRGDALLDSQRYEEAIASYEKAVHFQPNLYLAWYNRGQAHQNLKQYDRAVESYQKAVEIKFDNSDAWYNLGNVFLELNKNQEAFEAYEKAVRFQPNFYQAWYSKGIALLKMRRHEEAVEAYEKAVKLKPDYHQAWYNLGWSYHELRKYESAIECYSKALDLNPKESQGWYNRGNAQYNLKRYEDAIASYNEAVYVKPDYSEAWYSRGNALVAVKRFGDAIGSYDKAIRYKPDYGAAVEAKKRAESQLGNNPQQLQRQ
;
A
#
# COMPACT_ATOMS: atom_id res chain seq x y z
N MET A 1 -3.97 -22.91 -26.91
CA MET A 1 -4.24 -21.68 -27.68
C MET A 1 -3.75 -21.71 -29.12
N LEU A 2 -2.88 -22.62 -29.54
CA LEU A 2 -2.38 -22.66 -30.93
C LEU A 2 -3.52 -22.74 -31.95
N GLY A 3 -3.47 -21.91 -32.99
CA GLY A 3 -4.49 -21.84 -34.04
C GLY A 3 -5.75 -21.02 -33.70
N ILE A 4 -5.88 -20.53 -32.46
CA ILE A 4 -6.99 -19.65 -32.05
C ILE A 4 -6.71 -18.23 -32.55
N THR A 5 -7.76 -17.54 -33.02
CA THR A 5 -7.71 -16.11 -33.33
C THR A 5 -8.35 -15.32 -32.19
N LEU A 6 -7.59 -14.44 -31.55
CA LEU A 6 -8.04 -13.60 -30.43
C LEU A 6 -8.48 -12.22 -30.93
N GLY A 7 -9.55 -11.67 -30.35
CA GLY A 7 -10.09 -10.35 -30.71
C GLY A 7 -10.39 -10.21 -32.20
N THR A 8 -10.69 -11.32 -32.89
CA THR A 8 -10.86 -11.42 -34.36
C THR A 8 -9.63 -11.01 -35.21
N ARG A 9 -8.48 -10.73 -34.58
CA ARG A 9 -7.32 -10.10 -35.24
C ARG A 9 -6.02 -10.91 -35.10
N TYR A 10 -5.75 -11.48 -33.93
CA TYR A 10 -4.43 -12.05 -33.61
C TYR A 10 -4.46 -13.58 -33.66
N SER A 11 -3.81 -14.18 -34.65
CA SER A 11 -3.71 -15.63 -34.81
C SER A 11 -2.56 -16.19 -33.98
N ILE A 12 -2.81 -17.03 -32.98
CA ILE A 12 -1.73 -17.63 -32.19
C ILE A 12 -0.98 -18.70 -33.00
N ILE A 13 0.33 -18.52 -33.19
CA ILE A 13 1.19 -19.39 -34.00
C ILE A 13 2.05 -20.31 -33.13
N ARG A 14 2.65 -19.79 -32.05
CA ARG A 14 3.64 -20.53 -31.24
C ARG A 14 3.58 -20.10 -29.78
N HIS A 15 3.82 -21.03 -28.85
CA HIS A 15 4.04 -20.70 -27.43
C HIS A 15 5.51 -20.32 -27.22
N LEU A 16 5.75 -19.19 -26.55
CA LEU A 16 7.10 -18.65 -26.32
C LEU A 16 7.60 -18.92 -24.89
N GLY A 17 6.70 -19.01 -23.91
CA GLY A 17 7.05 -19.23 -22.51
C GLY A 17 5.95 -18.76 -21.57
N GLY A 18 6.09 -18.99 -20.26
CA GLY A 18 5.10 -18.56 -19.28
C GLY A 18 5.13 -19.33 -17.96
N GLY A 19 4.53 -18.75 -16.93
CA GLY A 19 4.36 -19.35 -15.59
C GLY A 19 2.89 -19.58 -15.23
N GLY A 20 2.62 -19.93 -13.97
CA GLY A 20 1.26 -20.28 -13.51
C GLY A 20 0.22 -19.15 -13.55
N PHE A 21 0.62 -17.90 -13.84
CA PHE A 21 -0.25 -16.72 -13.85
C PHE A 21 -0.25 -15.96 -15.20
N ALA A 22 0.74 -16.19 -16.07
CA ALA A 22 0.86 -15.53 -17.36
C ALA A 22 1.53 -16.44 -18.39
N GLN A 23 1.03 -16.41 -19.62
CA GLN A 23 1.51 -17.21 -20.76
C GLN A 23 1.78 -16.28 -21.94
N THR A 24 2.88 -16.48 -22.63
CA THR A 24 3.34 -15.63 -23.73
C THR A 24 3.36 -16.45 -25.02
N TYR A 25 2.78 -15.89 -26.07
CA TYR A 25 2.62 -16.51 -27.37
C TYR A 25 3.12 -15.59 -28.48
N LEU A 26 3.60 -16.19 -29.57
CA LEU A 26 3.79 -15.52 -30.84
C LEU A 26 2.48 -15.58 -31.62
N ALA A 27 2.08 -14.44 -32.19
CA ALA A 27 0.87 -14.32 -32.99
C ALA A 27 1.11 -13.54 -34.29
N GLU A 28 0.24 -13.75 -35.25
CA GLU A 28 0.17 -12.99 -36.50
C GLU A 28 -1.02 -12.03 -36.44
N ASP A 29 -0.78 -10.76 -36.76
CA ASP A 29 -1.82 -9.75 -36.91
C ASP A 29 -2.45 -9.83 -38.31
N LYS A 30 -3.66 -10.39 -38.38
CA LYS A 30 -4.38 -10.62 -39.65
C LYS A 30 -4.88 -9.34 -40.33
N GLN A 31 -4.87 -8.21 -39.62
CA GLN A 31 -5.37 -6.94 -40.15
C GLN A 31 -4.26 -6.07 -40.75
N LEU A 32 -2.99 -6.44 -40.56
CA LEU A 32 -1.84 -5.79 -41.19
C LEU A 32 -1.32 -6.63 -42.37
N PRO A 33 -0.93 -5.99 -43.50
CA PRO A 33 -0.36 -6.71 -44.62
C PRO A 33 1.03 -7.28 -44.27
N GLY A 34 1.38 -8.43 -44.85
CA GLY A 34 2.74 -8.99 -44.78
C GLY A 34 3.06 -9.86 -43.57
N ASN A 35 2.07 -10.58 -43.03
CA ASN A 35 2.22 -11.54 -41.92
C ASN A 35 2.92 -10.93 -40.70
N HIS A 36 2.45 -9.76 -40.28
CA HIS A 36 3.07 -9.00 -39.20
C HIS A 36 3.01 -9.78 -37.87
N LEU A 37 4.18 -10.07 -37.29
CA LEU A 37 4.29 -10.84 -36.05
C LEU A 37 4.23 -9.94 -34.82
N CYS A 38 3.52 -10.39 -33.80
CA CYS A 38 3.43 -9.73 -32.50
C CYS A 38 3.48 -10.75 -31.35
N VAL A 39 3.80 -10.27 -30.15
CA VAL A 39 3.73 -11.07 -28.92
C VAL A 39 2.38 -10.86 -28.27
N VAL A 40 1.70 -11.95 -27.91
CA VAL A 40 0.49 -11.93 -27.09
C VAL A 40 0.81 -12.49 -25.72
N LYS A 41 0.76 -11.64 -24.70
CA LYS A 41 0.87 -12.03 -23.29
C LYS A 41 -0.54 -12.18 -22.72
N GLN A 42 -0.92 -13.42 -22.46
CA GLN A 42 -2.16 -13.80 -21.79
C GLN A 42 -1.93 -13.81 -20.27
N LEU A 43 -2.69 -13.01 -19.54
CA LEU A 43 -2.78 -13.13 -18.08
C LEU A 43 -4.02 -13.94 -17.75
N LYS A 44 -3.80 -15.08 -17.09
CA LYS A 44 -4.87 -15.99 -16.68
C LYS A 44 -4.89 -16.09 -15.16
N PRO A 45 -5.85 -15.42 -14.49
CA PRO A 45 -6.00 -15.59 -13.06
C PRO A 45 -6.36 -17.04 -12.72
N GLN A 46 -5.83 -17.54 -11.60
CA GLN A 46 -6.07 -18.93 -11.16
C GLN A 46 -7.47 -19.15 -10.59
N ALA A 47 -8.13 -18.09 -10.13
CA ALA A 47 -9.51 -18.10 -9.69
C ALA A 47 -10.35 -17.15 -10.55
N THR A 48 -11.56 -17.58 -10.87
CA THR A 48 -12.53 -16.83 -11.69
C THR A 48 -13.57 -16.13 -10.84
N ASP A 49 -13.34 -16.01 -9.53
CA ASP A 49 -14.24 -15.24 -8.68
C ASP A 49 -14.14 -13.74 -9.04
N PRO A 50 -15.22 -12.97 -8.82
CA PRO A 50 -15.26 -11.57 -9.24
C PRO A 50 -14.16 -10.68 -8.64
N GLU A 51 -13.66 -11.01 -7.44
CA GLU A 51 -12.62 -10.23 -6.75
C GLU A 51 -11.24 -10.49 -7.39
N THR A 52 -10.88 -11.76 -7.61
CA THR A 52 -9.65 -12.14 -8.30
C THR A 52 -9.61 -11.60 -9.73
N LEU A 53 -10.74 -11.67 -10.46
CA LEU A 53 -10.83 -11.11 -11.82
C LEU A 53 -10.67 -9.59 -11.84
N GLN A 54 -11.19 -8.88 -10.83
CA GLN A 54 -11.04 -7.43 -10.73
C GLN A 54 -9.59 -7.02 -10.39
N ILE A 55 -8.92 -7.78 -9.54
CA ILE A 55 -7.49 -7.59 -9.26
C ILE A 55 -6.65 -7.85 -10.52
N ALA A 56 -6.89 -8.97 -11.20
CA ALA A 56 -6.20 -9.31 -12.44
C ALA A 56 -6.39 -8.20 -13.50
N ARG A 57 -7.60 -7.65 -13.62
CA ARG A 57 -7.90 -6.50 -14.48
C ARG A 57 -7.11 -5.26 -14.10
N ARG A 58 -7.04 -4.90 -12.81
CA ARG A 58 -6.26 -3.73 -12.35
C ARG A 58 -4.78 -3.90 -12.69
N LEU A 59 -4.21 -5.07 -12.43
CA LEU A 59 -2.82 -5.40 -12.74
C LEU A 59 -2.53 -5.28 -14.23
N PHE A 60 -3.43 -5.84 -15.04
CA PHE A 60 -3.39 -5.78 -16.50
C PHE A 60 -3.46 -4.34 -17.04
N ASP A 61 -4.43 -3.55 -16.55
CA ASP A 61 -4.58 -2.15 -16.94
C ASP A 61 -3.35 -1.32 -16.56
N THR A 62 -2.72 -1.63 -15.42
CA THR A 62 -1.50 -0.94 -14.96
C THR A 62 -0.32 -1.24 -15.89
N GLU A 63 -0.12 -2.50 -16.28
CA GLU A 63 0.95 -2.86 -17.23
C GLU A 63 0.74 -2.20 -18.60
N ALA A 64 -0.50 -2.18 -19.11
CA ALA A 64 -0.84 -1.49 -20.35
C ALA A 64 -0.56 0.02 -20.27
N GLN A 65 -0.95 0.68 -19.17
CA GLN A 65 -0.72 2.11 -18.94
C GLN A 65 0.77 2.46 -18.87
N VAL A 66 1.59 1.61 -18.24
CA VAL A 66 3.04 1.82 -18.17
C VAL A 66 3.64 1.78 -19.57
N LEU A 67 3.34 0.76 -20.38
CA LEU A 67 3.85 0.65 -21.74
C LEU A 67 3.34 1.81 -22.62
N TYR A 68 2.07 2.20 -22.47
CA TYR A 68 1.53 3.36 -23.18
C TYR A 68 2.25 4.66 -22.79
N LYS A 69 2.54 4.86 -21.51
CA LYS A 69 3.27 6.04 -21.00
C LYS A 69 4.71 6.10 -21.52
N LEU A 70 5.38 4.96 -21.60
CA LEU A 70 6.74 4.85 -22.14
C LEU A 70 6.78 5.12 -23.66
N GLY A 71 5.65 4.96 -24.34
CA GLY A 71 5.48 5.35 -25.74
C GLY A 71 6.34 4.53 -26.69
N ASN A 72 6.84 5.18 -27.73
CA ASN A 72 7.71 4.54 -28.72
C ASN A 72 9.19 4.74 -28.33
N HIS A 73 9.88 3.66 -28.01
CA HIS A 73 11.29 3.66 -27.64
C HIS A 73 12.01 2.42 -28.21
N ASP A 74 13.16 2.60 -28.88
CA ASP A 74 13.86 1.52 -29.62
C ASP A 74 14.21 0.28 -28.76
N ARG A 75 14.33 0.43 -27.45
CA ARG A 75 14.72 -0.64 -26.51
C ARG A 75 13.62 -1.06 -25.53
N ILE A 76 12.36 -0.71 -25.81
CA ILE A 76 11.17 -1.12 -25.03
C ILE A 76 10.11 -1.59 -26.03
N PRO A 77 9.50 -2.79 -25.88
CA PRO A 77 8.49 -3.26 -26.82
C PRO A 77 7.30 -2.32 -26.90
N GLN A 78 6.91 -1.96 -28.13
CA GLN A 78 5.73 -1.13 -28.35
C GLN A 78 4.44 -1.91 -28.01
N LEU A 79 3.51 -1.27 -27.31
CA LEU A 79 2.16 -1.80 -27.11
C LEU A 79 1.30 -1.56 -28.36
N PHE A 80 0.76 -2.64 -28.95
CA PHE A 80 -0.13 -2.58 -30.11
C PHE A 80 -1.61 -2.63 -29.72
N ALA A 81 -1.96 -3.43 -28.72
CA ALA A 81 -3.31 -3.53 -28.21
C ALA A 81 -3.32 -4.09 -26.79
N TYR A 82 -4.40 -3.82 -26.06
CA TYR A 82 -4.73 -4.53 -24.83
C TYR A 82 -6.25 -4.72 -24.80
N PHE A 83 -6.71 -5.94 -24.48
CA PHE A 83 -8.14 -6.23 -24.44
C PHE A 83 -8.44 -7.40 -23.51
N GLU A 84 -9.71 -7.51 -23.17
CA GLU A 84 -10.27 -8.66 -22.46
C GLU A 84 -11.19 -9.44 -23.40
N GLU A 85 -11.06 -10.77 -23.39
CA GLU A 85 -11.95 -11.67 -24.11
C GLU A 85 -12.20 -12.90 -23.23
N ASN A 86 -13.46 -13.29 -23.03
CA ASN A 86 -13.84 -14.45 -22.21
C ASN A 86 -13.27 -14.46 -20.78
N GLN A 87 -13.23 -13.30 -20.11
CA GLN A 87 -12.65 -13.13 -18.76
C GLN A 87 -11.14 -13.41 -18.67
N GLU A 88 -10.44 -13.41 -19.81
CA GLU A 88 -8.99 -13.49 -19.90
C GLU A 88 -8.44 -12.19 -20.48
N PHE A 89 -7.21 -11.83 -20.08
CA PHE A 89 -6.62 -10.53 -20.39
C PHE A 89 -5.42 -10.68 -21.30
N TYR A 90 -5.34 -9.86 -22.35
CA TYR A 90 -4.36 -10.01 -23.43
C TYR A 90 -3.63 -8.70 -23.73
N LEU A 91 -2.32 -8.67 -23.52
CA LEU A 91 -1.44 -7.60 -24.00
C LEU A 91 -0.82 -8.02 -25.33
N VAL A 92 -0.92 -7.16 -26.33
CA VAL A 92 -0.28 -7.37 -27.63
C VAL A 92 0.85 -6.37 -27.80
N GLN A 93 2.06 -6.87 -27.99
CA GLN A 93 3.29 -6.08 -28.04
C GLN A 93 4.10 -6.41 -29.30
N GLU A 94 5.06 -5.54 -29.62
CA GLU A 94 6.08 -5.80 -30.64
C GLU A 94 6.78 -7.14 -30.39
N PHE A 95 6.95 -7.93 -31.45
CA PHE A 95 7.79 -9.12 -31.40
C PHE A 95 9.25 -8.74 -31.62
N ILE A 96 10.08 -9.03 -30.63
CA ILE A 96 11.53 -8.82 -30.66
C ILE A 96 12.20 -10.18 -30.86
N GLU A 97 12.82 -10.36 -32.02
CA GLU A 97 13.63 -11.55 -32.32
C GLU A 97 14.97 -11.45 -31.59
N GLY A 98 15.28 -12.46 -30.77
CA GLY A 98 16.39 -12.44 -29.84
C GLY A 98 16.36 -13.57 -28.82
N HIS A 99 17.30 -13.52 -27.87
CA HIS A 99 17.38 -14.45 -26.74
C HIS A 99 17.47 -13.67 -25.42
N ASP A 100 17.05 -14.29 -24.31
CA ASP A 100 17.15 -13.65 -23.00
C ASP A 100 18.57 -13.68 -22.43
N LEU A 101 18.91 -12.65 -21.68
CA LEU A 101 20.25 -12.40 -21.18
C LEU A 101 20.74 -13.48 -20.21
N SER A 102 19.85 -14.32 -19.66
CA SER A 102 20.27 -15.44 -18.80
C SER A 102 21.05 -16.52 -19.56
N GLN A 103 20.93 -16.57 -20.89
CA GLN A 103 21.67 -17.50 -21.75
C GLN A 103 23.13 -17.07 -21.99
N GLU A 104 23.48 -15.82 -21.69
CA GLU A 104 24.84 -15.29 -21.84
C GLU A 104 25.70 -15.49 -20.56
N ILE A 105 25.10 -16.00 -19.48
CA ILE A 105 25.79 -16.20 -18.19
C ILE A 105 26.61 -17.48 -18.24
N THR A 106 27.92 -17.37 -18.01
CA THR A 106 28.82 -18.53 -17.94
C THR A 106 28.80 -19.12 -16.51
N PRO A 107 28.60 -20.44 -16.33
CA PRO A 107 28.61 -21.06 -15.00
C PRO A 107 30.01 -21.10 -14.36
N PRO A 108 30.12 -21.14 -13.02
CA PRO A 108 31.41 -21.27 -12.34
C PRO A 108 32.07 -22.61 -12.69
N GLN A 109 33.35 -22.62 -13.08
CA GLN A 109 34.08 -23.88 -13.29
C GLN A 109 34.27 -24.61 -11.95
N THR A 110 33.75 -25.83 -11.84
CA THR A 110 34.14 -26.76 -10.77
C THR A 110 35.48 -27.42 -11.11
N PRO A 111 36.38 -27.66 -10.13
CA PRO A 111 37.58 -28.45 -10.39
C PRO A 111 37.18 -29.87 -10.82
N PRO A 112 37.95 -30.54 -11.71
CA PRO A 112 37.63 -31.88 -12.14
C PRO A 112 37.68 -32.86 -10.97
N TYR A 113 36.53 -33.44 -10.62
CA TYR A 113 36.42 -34.57 -9.70
C TYR A 113 37.07 -35.79 -10.38
N GLN A 114 38.17 -36.30 -9.82
CA GLN A 114 38.70 -37.61 -10.18
C GLN A 114 37.82 -38.71 -9.58
N GLY A 115 37.60 -39.76 -10.37
CA GLY A 115 36.54 -40.74 -10.20
C GLY A 115 36.58 -41.61 -8.94
N GLY A 116 35.41 -42.14 -8.61
CA GLY A 116 35.19 -43.30 -7.76
C GLY A 116 33.87 -43.94 -8.16
N ALA A 117 33.95 -45.17 -8.69
CA ALA A 117 32.87 -45.91 -9.32
C ALA A 117 31.70 -46.22 -8.36
N GLY A 118 30.53 -46.47 -8.97
CA GLY A 118 29.23 -46.58 -8.31
C GLY A 118 29.10 -47.67 -7.26
N VAL A 119 27.99 -47.59 -6.53
CA VAL A 119 27.10 -48.70 -6.14
C VAL A 119 25.80 -48.06 -5.58
N ALA A 120 24.69 -48.73 -5.89
CA ALA A 120 23.31 -48.37 -5.62
C ALA A 120 22.95 -48.17 -4.13
N SER A 121 21.89 -47.38 -3.90
CA SER A 121 21.14 -47.26 -2.65
C SER A 121 20.66 -48.62 -2.12
N PRO A 122 20.46 -48.78 -0.79
CA PRO A 122 19.08 -48.72 -0.26
C PRO A 122 19.03 -48.13 1.20
N PRO A 123 17.98 -48.31 2.04
CA PRO A 123 17.18 -47.21 2.57
C PRO A 123 17.36 -46.96 4.09
N TYR A 124 16.76 -45.86 4.54
CA TYR A 124 16.57 -45.40 5.92
C TYR A 124 16.44 -46.48 7.02
N GLN A 125 17.16 -46.29 8.13
CA GLN A 125 16.66 -46.46 9.51
C GLN A 125 17.53 -45.67 10.52
N GLY A 126 16.91 -45.22 11.61
CA GLY A 126 17.37 -44.14 12.49
C GLY A 126 18.41 -44.50 13.56
N GLY A 127 18.72 -43.50 14.40
CA GLY A 127 19.51 -43.67 15.63
C GLY A 127 20.37 -42.46 15.98
N ALA A 128 20.14 -41.89 17.16
CA ALA A 128 20.83 -40.73 17.73
C ALA A 128 22.31 -41.01 18.10
N GLY A 129 23.13 -39.95 18.21
CA GLY A 129 24.39 -40.02 18.97
C GLY A 129 25.49 -39.04 18.54
N VAL A 130 25.58 -37.92 19.26
CA VAL A 130 26.77 -37.18 19.75
C VAL A 130 28.14 -37.45 19.08
N GLY A 131 28.82 -36.36 18.67
CA GLY A 131 30.29 -36.32 18.66
C GLY A 131 30.92 -35.35 17.65
N SER A 132 31.27 -34.14 18.11
CA SER A 132 32.23 -33.26 17.41
C SER A 132 33.66 -33.80 17.53
N PRO A 133 34.51 -33.59 16.50
CA PRO A 133 35.90 -33.20 16.75
C PRO A 133 36.40 -32.10 15.77
N PRO A 134 37.59 -31.51 16.02
CA PRO A 134 37.85 -30.08 15.83
C PRO A 134 38.48 -29.69 14.48
N TYR A 135 38.30 -28.41 14.13
CA TYR A 135 39.04 -27.69 13.11
C TYR A 135 40.54 -27.62 13.45
N GLN A 136 41.40 -28.03 12.52
CA GLN A 136 42.80 -27.60 12.44
C GLN A 136 43.00 -26.83 11.14
N GLY A 137 43.68 -25.68 11.26
CA GLY A 137 43.97 -24.77 10.17
C GLY A 137 45.08 -25.26 9.23
N GLY A 138 45.05 -24.72 8.03
CA GLY A 138 46.12 -24.85 7.03
C GLY A 138 46.01 -23.71 6.04
N ALA A 139 46.81 -22.66 6.26
CA ALA A 139 47.06 -21.63 5.28
C ALA A 139 47.90 -22.21 4.13
N GLY A 140 47.47 -22.00 2.89
CA GLY A 140 48.22 -22.35 1.69
C GLY A 140 47.86 -21.37 0.57
N GLY A 141 48.79 -20.44 0.30
CA GLY A 141 48.67 -19.49 -0.81
C GLY A 141 48.76 -20.19 -2.16
N GLY A 142 47.86 -19.81 -3.07
CA GLY A 142 47.88 -20.13 -4.49
C GLY A 142 47.50 -18.87 -5.28
N SER A 143 48.25 -18.59 -6.34
CA SER A 143 48.09 -17.43 -7.23
C SER A 143 46.71 -17.40 -7.93
N PRO A 144 46.22 -16.21 -8.35
CA PRO A 144 44.86 -16.03 -8.87
C PRO A 144 44.80 -16.49 -10.33
N GLY A 145 44.20 -17.66 -10.56
CA GLY A 145 43.96 -18.20 -11.90
C GLY A 145 42.48 -18.13 -12.25
N ASN A 146 42.12 -17.19 -13.12
CA ASN A 146 40.95 -17.14 -14.00
C ASN A 146 39.59 -17.55 -13.40
N SER A 147 38.85 -16.55 -12.91
CA SER A 147 37.43 -16.63 -12.57
C SER A 147 36.57 -16.89 -13.82
N GLY A 148 35.69 -17.89 -13.75
CA GLY A 148 34.80 -18.32 -14.85
C GLY A 148 33.65 -17.36 -15.21
N GLY A 149 33.80 -16.05 -14.94
CA GLY A 149 32.83 -15.02 -15.30
C GLY A 149 33.27 -14.16 -16.50
N MET A 150 32.35 -13.35 -16.99
CA MET A 150 32.54 -12.42 -18.11
C MET A 150 33.59 -11.35 -17.76
N LYS A 151 34.33 -10.86 -18.76
CA LYS A 151 35.38 -9.86 -18.54
C LYS A 151 34.77 -8.54 -18.08
N GLU A 152 35.54 -7.79 -17.28
CA GLU A 152 35.12 -6.48 -16.74
C GLU A 152 34.58 -5.53 -17.82
N ASP A 153 35.30 -5.34 -18.93
CA ASP A 153 34.88 -4.45 -20.02
C ASP A 153 33.56 -4.87 -20.68
N GLU A 154 33.32 -6.19 -20.80
CA GLU A 154 32.09 -6.74 -21.35
C GLU A 154 30.92 -6.51 -20.39
N VAL A 155 31.13 -6.73 -19.08
CA VAL A 155 30.11 -6.45 -18.05
C VAL A 155 29.80 -4.96 -17.96
N ILE A 156 30.81 -4.09 -18.06
CA ILE A 156 30.61 -2.64 -18.13
C ILE A 156 29.72 -2.29 -19.33
N GLY A 157 29.97 -2.85 -20.52
CA GLY A 157 29.15 -2.62 -21.71
C GLY A 157 27.68 -3.01 -21.52
N ILE A 158 27.43 -4.22 -21.01
CA ILE A 158 26.06 -4.70 -20.70
C ILE A 158 25.38 -3.78 -19.67
N LEU A 159 26.10 -3.42 -18.61
CA LEU A 159 25.56 -2.58 -17.55
C LEU A 159 25.24 -1.17 -18.04
N GLN A 160 26.07 -0.60 -18.93
CA GLN A 160 25.79 0.69 -19.56
C GLN A 160 24.52 0.66 -20.40
N GLU A 161 24.37 -0.33 -21.29
CA GLU A 161 23.17 -0.47 -22.11
C GLU A 161 21.91 -0.60 -21.24
N LEU A 162 21.97 -1.40 -20.18
CA LEU A 162 20.85 -1.57 -19.25
C LEU A 162 20.51 -0.27 -18.51
N LEU A 163 21.53 0.43 -17.99
CA LEU A 163 21.34 1.69 -17.28
C LEU A 163 20.79 2.80 -18.18
N GLU A 164 21.14 2.84 -19.47
CA GLU A 164 20.54 3.80 -20.40
C GLU A 164 19.05 3.53 -20.64
N ILE A 165 18.63 2.25 -20.69
CA ILE A 165 17.21 1.90 -20.79
C ILE A 165 16.49 2.31 -19.51
N LEU A 166 17.07 1.99 -18.35
CA LEU A 166 16.50 2.35 -17.05
C LEU A 166 16.44 3.86 -16.82
N ASP A 167 17.42 4.63 -17.29
CA ASP A 167 17.42 6.10 -17.20
C ASP A 167 16.22 6.69 -17.96
N PHE A 168 15.96 6.21 -19.18
CA PHE A 168 14.75 6.59 -19.92
C PHE A 168 13.46 6.25 -19.15
N VAL A 169 13.36 5.02 -18.61
CA VAL A 169 12.20 4.57 -17.82
C VAL A 169 12.02 5.45 -16.56
N HIS A 170 13.10 5.76 -15.86
CA HIS A 170 13.13 6.55 -14.63
C HIS A 170 12.77 8.02 -14.88
N GLN A 171 13.18 8.61 -16.01
CA GLN A 171 12.78 9.96 -16.42
C GLN A 171 11.26 10.08 -16.63
N GLN A 172 10.59 8.99 -17.00
CA GLN A 172 9.13 8.92 -17.07
C GLN A 172 8.48 8.63 -15.71
N ASN A 173 9.23 8.66 -14.60
CA ASN A 173 8.78 8.32 -13.26
C ASN A 173 8.12 6.92 -13.19
N VAL A 174 8.71 5.96 -13.90
CA VAL A 174 8.33 4.54 -13.88
C VAL A 174 9.45 3.76 -13.18
N ILE A 175 9.08 2.77 -12.37
CA ILE A 175 10.02 1.81 -11.76
C ILE A 175 9.69 0.45 -12.38
N HIS A 176 10.71 -0.26 -12.87
CA HIS A 176 10.52 -1.54 -13.56
C HIS A 176 10.12 -2.67 -12.60
N ARG A 177 10.75 -2.71 -11.41
CA ARG A 177 10.46 -3.64 -10.29
C ARG A 177 10.79 -5.12 -10.51
N ASP A 178 11.05 -5.55 -11.74
CA ASP A 178 11.47 -6.95 -11.98
C ASP A 178 12.62 -7.03 -12.98
N VAL A 179 13.62 -6.18 -12.79
CA VAL A 179 14.85 -6.21 -13.60
C VAL A 179 15.61 -7.49 -13.25
N ASN A 180 15.73 -8.41 -14.19
CA ASN A 180 16.48 -9.65 -14.06
C ASN A 180 16.89 -10.16 -15.46
N PRO A 181 17.87 -11.08 -15.59
CA PRO A 181 18.36 -11.51 -16.89
C PRO A 181 17.32 -12.14 -17.82
N ARG A 182 16.21 -12.67 -17.31
CA ARG A 182 15.14 -13.25 -18.14
C ARG A 182 14.21 -12.19 -18.75
N ASN A 183 14.17 -11.01 -18.14
CA ASN A 183 13.34 -9.88 -18.57
C ASN A 183 14.14 -8.88 -19.44
N ILE A 184 15.30 -9.29 -19.94
CA ILE A 184 16.15 -8.48 -20.81
C ILE A 184 16.48 -9.34 -22.02
N LEU A 185 16.12 -8.89 -23.22
CA LEU A 185 16.44 -9.57 -24.48
C LEU A 185 17.64 -8.94 -25.16
N ARG A 186 18.51 -9.78 -25.71
CA ARG A 186 19.51 -9.40 -26.71
C ARG A 186 18.87 -9.52 -28.10
N ARG A 187 18.67 -8.40 -28.79
CA ARG A 187 17.99 -8.36 -30.09
C ARG A 187 18.94 -8.82 -31.21
N ASP A 188 18.53 -9.79 -32.02
CA ASP A 188 19.42 -10.43 -33.00
C ASP A 188 19.87 -9.50 -34.14
N ARG A 189 19.02 -8.54 -34.54
CA ARG A 189 19.29 -7.68 -35.71
C ARG A 189 20.45 -6.71 -35.52
N ASP A 190 20.70 -6.26 -34.28
CA ASP A 190 21.67 -5.20 -33.97
C ASP A 190 22.41 -5.40 -32.63
N GLY A 191 22.14 -6.49 -31.91
CA GLY A 191 22.81 -6.83 -30.65
C GLY A 191 22.41 -5.98 -29.45
N LYS A 192 21.45 -5.06 -29.58
CA LYS A 192 21.07 -4.16 -28.48
C LYS A 192 20.24 -4.88 -27.42
N LEU A 193 20.37 -4.43 -26.17
CA LEU A 193 19.46 -4.80 -25.10
C LEU A 193 18.06 -4.20 -25.30
N VAL A 194 17.04 -5.00 -25.00
CA VAL A 194 15.63 -4.60 -24.95
C VAL A 194 15.06 -5.04 -23.61
N LEU A 195 14.52 -4.09 -22.82
CA LEU A 195 13.91 -4.38 -21.53
C LEU A 195 12.45 -4.77 -21.75
N ILE A 196 12.08 -5.96 -21.27
CA ILE A 196 10.75 -6.55 -21.45
C ILE A 196 10.08 -6.82 -20.10
N ASP A 197 8.77 -7.06 -20.11
CA ASP A 197 8.00 -7.51 -18.94
C ASP A 197 8.07 -6.57 -17.72
N PHE A 198 7.42 -5.41 -17.83
CA PHE A 198 7.33 -4.43 -16.74
C PHE A 198 6.51 -5.03 -15.59
N GLY A 199 7.18 -5.32 -14.47
CA GLY A 199 6.74 -6.17 -13.36
C GLY A 199 5.56 -5.66 -12.50
N ALA A 200 4.65 -4.85 -13.05
CA ALA A 200 3.48 -4.31 -12.37
C ALA A 200 2.52 -5.38 -11.82
N VAL A 201 2.60 -6.62 -12.33
CA VAL A 201 1.62 -7.70 -12.10
C VAL A 201 1.94 -8.59 -10.89
N LYS A 202 3.20 -8.66 -10.42
CA LYS A 202 3.64 -9.72 -9.48
C LYS A 202 3.34 -9.46 -7.99
N GLU A 203 2.90 -8.25 -7.63
CA GLU A 203 2.85 -7.79 -6.23
C GLU A 203 1.50 -8.02 -5.52
N ILE A 204 0.39 -8.20 -6.24
CA ILE A 204 -0.94 -8.45 -5.63
C ILE A 204 -1.25 -9.96 -5.50
N THR A 205 -0.45 -10.84 -6.12
CA THR A 205 -0.63 -12.29 -6.00
C THR A 205 -0.48 -12.79 -4.56
N THR A 206 0.35 -12.12 -3.74
CA THR A 206 0.49 -12.37 -2.29
C THR A 206 -0.78 -12.07 -1.50
N GLN A 207 -1.68 -11.20 -1.99
CA GLN A 207 -2.97 -10.95 -1.35
C GLN A 207 -4.03 -11.99 -1.73
N ILE A 208 -3.95 -12.59 -2.92
CA ILE A 208 -4.92 -13.58 -3.41
C ILE A 208 -4.71 -14.96 -2.77
N THR A 209 -3.47 -15.38 -2.53
CA THR A 209 -3.16 -16.68 -1.89
C THR A 209 -3.44 -16.74 -0.38
N ASN A 210 -3.77 -15.60 0.25
CA ASN A 210 -4.06 -15.50 1.70
C ASN A 210 -5.47 -15.96 2.08
N SER A 211 -6.22 -16.58 1.17
CA SER A 211 -7.54 -17.16 1.42
C SER A 211 -7.50 -18.57 2.05
N GLN A 212 -6.32 -19.08 2.45
CA GLN A 212 -6.19 -20.29 3.27
C GLN A 212 -5.63 -20.02 4.69
N PRO A 213 -6.12 -20.73 5.73
CA PRO A 213 -5.77 -20.42 7.12
C PRO A 213 -4.37 -20.92 7.50
N LYS A 214 -3.64 -20.05 8.21
CA LYS A 214 -2.50 -20.28 9.13
C LYS A 214 -1.60 -21.51 8.87
N ASN A 215 -0.38 -21.21 8.41
CA ASN A 215 0.89 -21.97 8.46
C ASN A 215 1.58 -22.22 7.11
N SER A 216 1.71 -21.18 6.28
CA SER A 216 2.78 -21.14 5.28
C SER A 216 3.54 -19.84 5.42
N LEU A 217 4.87 -19.91 5.48
CA LEU A 217 5.74 -18.74 5.41
C LEU A 217 5.35 -17.93 4.18
N SER A 218 5.26 -16.61 4.33
CA SER A 218 5.04 -15.68 3.23
C SER A 218 6.19 -15.82 2.23
N VAL A 219 5.98 -16.60 1.17
CA VAL A 219 6.93 -16.67 0.06
C VAL A 219 6.75 -15.37 -0.72
N SER A 220 7.63 -14.39 -0.47
CA SER A 220 7.74 -13.19 -1.29
C SER A 220 7.96 -13.61 -2.75
N ILE A 221 6.98 -13.34 -3.61
CA ILE A 221 7.04 -13.64 -5.04
C ILE A 221 7.90 -12.56 -5.71
N GLY A 222 9.21 -12.69 -5.58
CA GLY A 222 10.22 -11.94 -6.31
C GLY A 222 11.22 -12.88 -6.95
N THR A 223 11.93 -12.44 -7.98
CA THR A 223 13.06 -13.22 -8.50
C THR A 223 14.16 -13.22 -7.44
N PRO A 224 14.43 -14.35 -6.74
CA PRO A 224 15.29 -14.33 -5.56
C PRO A 224 16.68 -13.80 -5.91
N GLY A 225 17.19 -12.87 -5.10
CA GLY A 225 18.52 -12.28 -5.27
C GLY A 225 18.58 -10.96 -6.04
N TYR A 226 17.61 -10.65 -6.92
CA TYR A 226 17.56 -9.35 -7.63
C TYR A 226 16.59 -8.35 -6.99
N MET A 227 15.67 -8.84 -6.15
CA MET A 227 14.73 -8.01 -5.41
C MET A 227 15.36 -7.48 -4.12
N PRO A 228 15.56 -6.16 -3.98
CA PRO A 228 16.05 -5.57 -2.74
C PRO A 228 14.96 -5.51 -1.66
N SER A 229 15.37 -5.27 -0.41
CA SER A 229 14.47 -5.34 0.75
C SER A 229 13.34 -4.33 0.67
N GLU A 230 13.57 -3.06 0.30
CA GLU A 230 12.51 -2.05 0.25
C GLU A 230 11.42 -2.40 -0.79
N GLN A 231 11.80 -3.09 -1.87
CA GLN A 231 10.88 -3.60 -2.86
C GLN A 231 10.11 -4.83 -2.34
N ALA A 232 10.79 -5.74 -1.63
CA ALA A 232 10.12 -6.89 -1.00
C ALA A 232 9.06 -6.47 0.04
N HIS A 233 9.17 -5.27 0.61
CA HIS A 233 8.20 -4.67 1.54
C HIS A 233 7.17 -3.75 0.85
N GLY A 234 7.12 -3.74 -0.48
CA GLY A 234 6.14 -3.00 -1.26
C GLY A 234 6.38 -1.50 -1.42
N ASN A 235 7.62 -1.05 -1.18
CA ASN A 235 8.04 0.35 -1.32
C ASN A 235 9.18 0.52 -2.35
N PRO A 236 9.01 0.09 -3.61
CA PRO A 236 10.06 0.19 -4.61
C PRO A 236 10.48 1.64 -4.86
N LYS A 237 11.77 1.82 -5.15
CA LYS A 237 12.41 3.10 -5.51
C LYS A 237 13.09 2.96 -6.87
N LEU A 238 13.48 4.07 -7.50
CA LEU A 238 14.34 4.02 -8.69
C LEU A 238 15.65 3.27 -8.38
N SER A 239 16.17 3.45 -7.17
CA SER A 239 17.36 2.72 -6.68
C SER A 239 17.12 1.22 -6.43
N SER A 240 15.88 0.73 -6.49
CA SER A 240 15.58 -0.71 -6.48
C SER A 240 15.97 -1.36 -7.82
N ASP A 241 15.68 -0.71 -8.96
CA ASP A 241 16.11 -1.18 -10.27
C ASP A 241 17.65 -1.13 -10.41
N ILE A 242 18.29 -0.15 -9.77
CA ILE A 242 19.77 -0.03 -9.73
C ILE A 242 20.40 -1.19 -8.96
N TYR A 243 19.81 -1.59 -7.84
CA TYR A 243 20.26 -2.78 -7.11
C TYR A 243 20.20 -4.02 -7.99
N ALA A 244 19.08 -4.22 -8.69
CA ALA A 244 18.91 -5.35 -9.58
C ALA A 244 19.94 -5.33 -10.73
N ALA A 245 20.19 -4.17 -11.34
CA ALA A 245 21.24 -4.01 -12.37
C ALA A 245 22.64 -4.32 -11.82
N GLY A 246 22.95 -3.89 -10.59
CA GLY A 246 24.20 -4.22 -9.91
C GLY A 246 24.34 -5.71 -9.60
N ALA A 247 23.26 -6.35 -9.16
CA ALA A 247 23.21 -7.79 -8.91
C ALA A 247 23.41 -8.61 -10.21
N ILE A 248 22.86 -8.15 -11.33
CA ILE A 248 23.11 -8.72 -12.66
C ILE A 248 24.60 -8.61 -13.02
N ALA A 249 25.20 -7.42 -12.89
CA ALA A 249 26.62 -7.22 -13.19
C ALA A 249 27.52 -8.12 -12.34
N ILE A 250 27.26 -8.22 -11.03
CA ILE A 250 27.99 -9.12 -10.12
C ILE A 250 27.81 -10.58 -10.54
N GLN A 251 26.61 -10.99 -10.95
CA GLN A 251 26.37 -12.34 -11.45
C GLN A 251 27.17 -12.62 -12.73
N PHE A 252 27.23 -11.68 -13.68
CA PHE A 252 28.03 -11.84 -14.90
C PHE A 252 29.53 -11.96 -14.60
N LEU A 253 30.03 -11.19 -13.63
CA LEU A 253 31.44 -11.26 -13.22
C LEU A 253 31.80 -12.56 -12.48
N THR A 254 30.87 -13.15 -11.74
CA THR A 254 31.17 -14.26 -10.83
C THR A 254 30.63 -15.61 -11.30
N GLY A 255 29.63 -15.61 -12.19
CA GLY A 255 28.84 -16.79 -12.56
C GLY A 255 27.89 -17.27 -11.44
N ILE A 256 27.85 -16.61 -10.28
CA ILE A 256 27.07 -17.04 -9.11
C ILE A 256 25.73 -16.29 -9.07
N ASN A 257 24.64 -17.03 -8.92
CA ASN A 257 23.32 -16.43 -8.78
C ASN A 257 23.26 -15.53 -7.52
N PRO A 258 22.74 -14.29 -7.58
CA PRO A 258 22.72 -13.38 -6.44
C PRO A 258 22.04 -13.92 -5.17
N HIS A 259 21.08 -14.85 -5.30
CA HIS A 259 20.45 -15.50 -4.15
C HIS A 259 21.40 -16.45 -3.40
N GLN A 260 22.40 -16.98 -4.08
CA GLN A 260 23.41 -17.90 -3.54
C GLN A 260 24.64 -17.17 -2.99
N MET A 261 24.72 -15.84 -3.17
CA MET A 261 25.85 -15.08 -2.70
C MET A 261 25.89 -14.98 -1.16
N PRO A 262 27.09 -15.13 -0.55
CA PRO A 262 27.23 -14.91 0.88
C PRO A 262 26.92 -13.45 1.20
N LYS A 263 26.24 -13.24 2.33
CA LYS A 263 25.93 -11.90 2.86
C LYS A 263 26.66 -11.68 4.17
N ASN A 264 27.05 -10.44 4.42
CA ASN A 264 27.55 -10.05 5.72
C ASN A 264 26.43 -10.21 6.77
N PRO A 265 26.66 -10.94 7.87
CA PRO A 265 25.63 -11.18 8.88
C PRO A 265 25.18 -9.93 9.63
N ASP A 266 26.00 -8.87 9.66
CA ASP A 266 25.70 -7.63 10.38
C ASP A 266 25.05 -6.58 9.49
N THR A 267 25.46 -6.48 8.22
CA THR A 267 24.99 -5.45 7.28
C THR A 267 24.05 -5.96 6.20
N GLU A 268 23.88 -7.28 6.06
CA GLU A 268 23.16 -7.96 4.96
C GLU A 268 23.68 -7.62 3.55
N GLU A 269 24.85 -6.98 3.43
CA GLU A 269 25.48 -6.64 2.16
C GLU A 269 26.07 -7.89 1.47
N ILE A 270 25.98 -7.93 0.15
CA ILE A 270 26.52 -9.02 -0.67
C ILE A 270 28.05 -9.02 -0.61
N ILE A 271 28.65 -10.16 -0.28
CA ILE A 271 30.09 -10.37 -0.32
C ILE A 271 30.44 -11.04 -1.65
N TRP A 272 31.04 -10.29 -2.58
CA TRP A 272 31.33 -10.76 -3.94
C TRP A 272 32.79 -10.55 -4.40
N GLN A 273 33.51 -9.56 -3.84
CA GLN A 273 34.86 -9.21 -4.28
C GLN A 273 35.92 -10.29 -3.99
N ASP A 274 35.64 -11.24 -3.10
CA ASP A 274 36.51 -12.40 -2.86
C ASP A 274 36.37 -13.49 -3.94
N LYS A 275 35.40 -13.34 -4.86
CA LYS A 275 35.09 -14.33 -5.92
C LYS A 275 35.64 -13.96 -7.29
N VAL A 276 35.95 -12.70 -7.54
CA VAL A 276 36.39 -12.16 -8.84
C VAL A 276 37.34 -10.99 -8.63
N SER A 277 38.33 -10.84 -9.50
CA SER A 277 39.21 -9.66 -9.51
C SER A 277 38.74 -8.67 -10.58
N VAL A 278 38.42 -7.45 -10.17
CA VAL A 278 38.08 -6.31 -11.05
C VAL A 278 38.84 -5.06 -10.61
N SER A 279 38.80 -3.98 -11.40
CA SER A 279 39.38 -2.70 -10.99
C SER A 279 38.76 -2.18 -9.67
N PRO A 280 39.55 -1.57 -8.77
CA PRO A 280 39.03 -1.02 -7.52
C PRO A 280 37.94 0.03 -7.72
N GLU A 281 38.02 0.80 -8.81
CA GLU A 281 37.06 1.84 -9.17
C GLU A 281 35.73 1.23 -9.60
N PHE A 282 35.73 0.18 -10.43
CA PHE A 282 34.51 -0.52 -10.81
C PHE A 282 33.87 -1.27 -9.63
N ALA A 283 34.69 -1.89 -8.77
CA ALA A 283 34.21 -2.54 -7.54
C ALA A 283 33.44 -1.58 -6.64
N LYS A 284 33.93 -0.34 -6.45
CA LYS A 284 33.23 0.70 -5.69
C LYS A 284 31.87 1.07 -6.27
N ILE A 285 31.77 1.13 -7.60
CA ILE A 285 30.50 1.42 -8.27
C ILE A 285 29.50 0.28 -8.00
N LEU A 286 29.91 -0.98 -8.22
CA LEU A 286 29.05 -2.13 -7.98
C LEU A 286 28.64 -2.28 -6.51
N ASP A 287 29.58 -2.09 -5.56
CA ASP A 287 29.26 -2.07 -4.12
C ASP A 287 28.19 -1.03 -3.80
N ARG A 288 28.32 0.18 -4.35
CA ARG A 288 27.35 1.25 -4.14
C ARG A 288 26.00 0.91 -4.76
N MET A 289 25.97 0.27 -5.94
CA MET A 289 24.73 -0.17 -6.57
C MET A 289 23.99 -1.21 -5.73
N VAL A 290 24.69 -2.14 -5.08
CA VAL A 290 24.08 -3.23 -4.31
C VAL A 290 24.04 -3.01 -2.79
N LYS A 291 24.28 -1.78 -2.33
CA LYS A 291 24.15 -1.43 -0.91
C LYS A 291 22.79 -1.84 -0.36
N TYR A 292 22.77 -2.38 0.85
CA TYR A 292 21.52 -2.81 1.46
C TYR A 292 20.54 -1.64 1.63
N ASP A 293 21.00 -0.54 2.23
CA ASP A 293 20.23 0.69 2.38
C ASP A 293 20.11 1.42 1.03
N PHE A 294 18.88 1.49 0.50
CA PHE A 294 18.58 2.12 -0.78
C PHE A 294 18.96 3.60 -0.88
N ARG A 295 19.15 4.29 0.26
CA ARG A 295 19.57 5.71 0.32
C ARG A 295 21.08 5.89 0.11
N GLN A 296 21.85 4.82 0.30
CA GLN A 296 23.30 4.81 0.08
C GLN A 296 23.65 4.42 -1.36
N ARG A 297 22.68 3.89 -2.11
CA ARG A 297 22.81 3.61 -3.54
C ARG A 297 22.85 4.92 -4.35
N TYR A 298 23.12 4.79 -5.64
CA TYR A 298 22.83 5.87 -6.58
C TYR A 298 21.33 6.17 -6.56
N SER A 299 20.97 7.44 -6.72
CA SER A 299 19.59 7.93 -6.67
C SER A 299 18.79 7.63 -7.93
N SER A 300 19.47 7.46 -9.08
CA SER A 300 18.87 7.21 -10.39
C SER A 300 19.84 6.45 -11.30
N ALA A 301 19.29 5.78 -12.33
CA ALA A 301 20.11 5.11 -13.33
C ALA A 301 21.04 6.08 -14.08
N GLY A 302 20.61 7.33 -14.32
CA GLY A 302 21.45 8.39 -14.89
C GLY A 302 22.68 8.73 -14.05
N GLU A 303 22.54 8.80 -12.71
CA GLU A 303 23.69 9.02 -11.80
C GLU A 303 24.70 7.86 -11.88
N THR A 304 24.20 6.62 -11.90
CA THR A 304 25.05 5.43 -12.05
C THR A 304 25.74 5.40 -13.41
N LEU A 305 25.01 5.72 -14.49
CA LEU A 305 25.56 5.76 -15.85
C LEU A 305 26.68 6.79 -15.97
N GLN A 306 26.53 7.95 -15.31
CA GLN A 306 27.58 8.96 -15.25
C GLN A 306 28.84 8.43 -14.54
N ALA A 307 28.71 7.73 -13.41
CA ALA A 307 29.84 7.12 -12.72
C ALA A 307 30.57 6.07 -13.58
N ILE A 308 29.84 5.27 -14.35
CA ILE A 308 30.43 4.29 -15.28
C ILE A 308 31.14 5.00 -16.46
N LYS A 309 30.59 6.10 -16.98
CA LYS A 309 31.25 6.89 -18.04
C LYS A 309 32.56 7.52 -17.57
N GLU A 310 32.59 8.02 -16.33
CA GLU A 310 33.81 8.57 -15.72
C GLU A 310 34.92 7.53 -15.55
N LEU A 311 34.55 6.30 -15.20
CA LEU A 311 35.47 5.15 -15.17
C LEU A 311 36.17 4.98 -16.53
N GLN A 312 35.42 4.92 -17.64
CA GLN A 312 35.98 4.71 -18.99
C GLN A 312 36.85 5.88 -19.48
N ASN A 313 36.50 7.12 -19.12
CA ASN A 313 37.31 8.30 -19.45
C ASN A 313 38.67 8.30 -18.74
N SER A 314 38.74 7.72 -17.53
CA SER A 314 40.01 7.58 -16.80
C SER A 314 41.00 6.62 -17.48
N PHE A 315 40.50 5.66 -18.29
CA PHE A 315 41.31 4.73 -19.08
C PHE A 315 41.70 5.25 -20.48
N SER A 316 41.02 6.28 -20.99
CA SER A 316 41.27 6.86 -22.34
C SER A 316 42.22 8.08 -22.35
N GLY A 317 42.71 8.52 -21.19
CA GLY A 317 43.62 9.65 -21.07
C GLY A 317 45.05 9.33 -21.48
N THR A 318 45.44 9.75 -22.70
CA THR A 318 46.83 9.83 -23.17
C THR A 318 47.77 10.48 -22.15
N VAL A 319 48.88 9.80 -21.86
CA VAL A 319 49.97 10.25 -20.99
C VAL A 319 50.72 11.45 -21.59
N PRO A 320 50.82 12.60 -20.89
CA PRO A 320 51.91 13.54 -21.13
C PRO A 320 53.14 13.10 -20.33
N ILE A 321 54.20 12.76 -21.05
CA ILE A 321 55.53 12.50 -20.49
C ILE A 321 56.14 13.83 -20.02
N LEU A 322 56.49 13.96 -18.74
CA LEU A 322 57.46 14.91 -18.19
C LEU A 322 58.14 14.30 -16.94
N PRO A 323 59.34 14.75 -16.54
CA PRO A 323 60.56 13.94 -16.46
C PRO A 323 60.95 13.60 -14.99
N PRO A 324 62.07 12.87 -14.73
CA PRO A 324 62.20 12.02 -13.56
C PRO A 324 62.54 12.79 -12.27
N VAL A 325 61.92 12.35 -11.17
CA VAL A 325 62.20 12.81 -9.81
C VAL A 325 63.58 12.34 -9.37
N VAL A 326 64.42 13.30 -9.01
CA VAL A 326 65.76 13.12 -8.44
C VAL A 326 65.68 12.49 -7.06
N ALA A 327 66.49 11.45 -6.85
CA ALA A 327 66.67 10.75 -5.59
C ALA A 327 67.28 11.66 -4.49
N ALA A 328 66.60 11.76 -3.35
CA ALA A 328 67.13 12.43 -2.17
C ALA A 328 68.09 11.49 -1.39
N LYS A 329 69.33 11.98 -1.22
CA LYS A 329 70.43 11.34 -0.47
C LYS A 329 70.14 11.24 1.03
N LYS A 330 70.50 10.10 1.62
CA LYS A 330 70.73 9.92 3.07
C LYS A 330 72.01 10.66 3.51
N LEU A 331 71.97 11.35 4.64
CA LEU A 331 73.12 11.84 5.42
C LEU A 331 72.74 11.93 6.92
N PRO A 332 73.71 12.02 7.86
CA PRO A 332 73.87 11.02 8.92
C PRO A 332 73.51 11.53 10.32
N LYS A 333 73.39 10.59 11.26
CA LYS A 333 73.22 10.83 12.71
C LYS A 333 74.45 11.53 13.31
N PRO A 334 74.26 12.44 14.28
CA PRO A 334 75.19 12.65 15.37
C PRO A 334 74.62 12.17 16.71
N ARG A 335 75.49 11.57 17.53
CA ARG A 335 75.26 11.24 18.95
C ARG A 335 75.99 12.28 19.81
N GLN A 336 75.34 12.67 20.93
CA GLN A 336 75.82 13.20 22.23
C GLN A 336 74.95 14.40 22.62
N LYS A 337 74.52 14.65 23.87
CA LYS A 337 74.49 13.97 25.18
C LYS A 337 73.52 14.85 26.02
N LEU A 338 72.74 14.25 26.93
CA LEU A 338 72.34 14.70 28.30
C LEU A 338 72.28 16.23 28.55
N TYR A 339 71.19 16.89 28.97
CA TYR A 339 70.43 16.78 30.22
C TYR A 339 69.06 17.52 30.12
N PHE A 340 67.99 16.94 30.67
CA PHE A 340 67.04 17.57 31.61
C PHE A 340 65.94 16.54 31.99
N LYS A 341 66.03 15.98 33.20
CA LYS A 341 64.88 15.52 34.01
C LYS A 341 64.30 16.82 34.61
N ILE A 342 63.01 17.11 34.77
CA ILE A 342 61.84 16.38 35.23
C ILE A 342 60.64 17.15 34.62
N GLY A 343 59.80 16.51 33.81
CA GLY A 343 58.68 17.19 33.14
C GLY A 343 58.06 16.44 31.95
N ALA A 344 58.60 15.28 31.56
CA ALA A 344 58.16 14.54 30.38
C ALA A 344 57.23 13.35 30.67
N ILE A 345 57.01 12.97 31.93
CA ILE A 345 56.17 11.81 32.28
C ILE A 345 54.68 12.19 32.33
N ALA A 346 54.34 13.42 32.72
CA ALA A 346 52.95 13.90 32.68
C ALA A 346 52.46 14.21 31.25
N GLY A 347 53.34 14.73 30.39
CA GLY A 347 53.02 15.06 29.00
C GLY A 347 52.81 13.83 28.11
N PHE A 348 53.61 12.77 28.27
CA PHE A 348 53.45 11.54 27.49
C PHE A 348 52.22 10.74 27.92
N ILE A 349 51.96 10.63 29.24
CA ILE A 349 50.75 9.99 29.76
C ILE A 349 49.51 10.78 29.31
N GLY A 350 49.53 12.11 29.40
CA GLY A 350 48.46 12.98 28.90
C GLY A 350 48.19 12.81 27.40
N ILE A 351 49.24 12.78 26.56
CA ILE A 351 49.10 12.58 25.11
C ILE A 351 48.62 11.16 24.78
N THR A 352 49.07 10.12 25.50
CA THR A 352 48.56 8.74 25.28
C THR A 352 47.14 8.56 25.78
N ILE A 353 46.75 9.21 26.88
CA ILE A 353 45.37 9.19 27.41
C ILE A 353 44.46 9.96 26.46
N ILE A 354 44.88 11.14 25.97
CA ILE A 354 44.12 11.91 24.99
C ILE A 354 44.03 11.14 23.67
N ALA A 355 45.11 10.52 23.19
CA ALA A 355 45.07 9.68 21.97
C ALA A 355 44.24 8.40 22.17
N SER A 356 44.22 7.81 23.37
CA SER A 356 43.37 6.65 23.69
C SER A 356 41.91 7.05 23.84
N ILE A 357 41.61 8.17 24.50
CA ILE A 357 40.25 8.74 24.59
C ILE A 357 39.77 9.15 23.20
N TYR A 358 40.64 9.75 22.38
CA TYR A 358 40.33 10.11 21.00
C TYR A 358 40.12 8.87 20.13
N GLY A 359 40.96 7.83 20.28
CA GLY A 359 40.82 6.54 19.60
C GLY A 359 39.55 5.78 20.01
N VAL A 360 39.23 5.75 21.31
CA VAL A 360 38.01 5.13 21.84
C VAL A 360 36.77 5.94 21.45
N ASN A 361 36.81 7.28 21.48
CA ASN A 361 35.70 8.12 21.05
C ASN A 361 35.45 8.03 19.54
N THR A 362 36.51 7.97 18.73
CA THR A 362 36.37 7.78 17.27
C THR A 362 35.83 6.39 16.94
N PHE A 363 36.29 5.35 17.63
CA PHE A 363 35.77 3.98 17.49
C PHE A 363 34.30 3.85 17.96
N ASN A 364 33.96 4.42 19.12
CA ASN A 364 32.60 4.42 19.64
C ASN A 364 31.64 5.22 18.75
N SER A 365 32.10 6.34 18.17
CA SER A 365 31.32 7.14 17.23
C SER A 365 31.04 6.39 15.92
N ALA A 366 32.04 5.67 15.39
CA ALA A 366 31.86 4.82 14.21
C ALA A 366 30.86 3.68 14.48
N ASN A 367 30.98 3.01 15.63
CA ASN A 367 30.06 1.93 16.02
C ASN A 367 28.64 2.45 16.30
N ALA A 368 28.48 3.64 16.88
CA ALA A 368 27.18 4.26 17.08
C ALA A 368 26.50 4.59 15.73
N THR A 369 27.27 5.02 14.73
CA THR A 369 26.79 5.29 13.37
C THR A 369 26.34 4.01 12.66
N ASP A 370 27.09 2.92 12.80
CA ASP A 370 26.71 1.61 12.27
C ASP A 370 25.40 1.09 12.90
N LEU A 371 25.30 1.15 14.24
CA LEU A 371 24.08 0.78 14.97
C LEU A 371 22.88 1.66 14.60
N HIS A 372 23.10 2.95 14.36
CA HIS A 372 22.07 3.85 13.85
C HIS A 372 21.57 3.40 12.46
N ASN A 373 22.48 3.14 11.51
CA ASN A 373 22.13 2.68 10.17
C ASN A 373 21.41 1.33 10.19
N ARG A 374 21.84 0.42 11.06
CA ARG A 374 21.16 -0.85 11.33
C ARG A 374 19.76 -0.63 11.90
N GLY A 375 19.61 0.30 12.84
CA GLY A 375 18.31 0.66 13.39
C GLY A 375 17.36 1.16 12.31
N ILE A 376 17.81 2.04 11.42
CA ILE A 376 16.96 2.55 10.33
C ILE A 376 16.58 1.45 9.34
N THR A 377 17.53 0.57 9.04
CA THR A 377 17.28 -0.64 8.25
C THR A 377 16.17 -1.47 8.88
N LEU A 378 16.27 -1.81 10.16
CA LEU A 378 15.26 -2.59 10.88
C LEU A 378 13.91 -1.87 10.95
N TYR A 379 13.90 -0.55 11.11
CA TYR A 379 12.68 0.27 11.07
C TYR A 379 11.97 0.14 9.72
N ASN A 380 12.71 0.23 8.60
CA ASN A 380 12.16 0.09 7.26
C ASN A 380 11.63 -1.33 6.98
N LEU A 381 12.16 -2.35 7.66
CA LEU A 381 11.66 -3.72 7.65
C LEU A 381 10.44 -3.93 8.58
N SER A 382 9.93 -2.86 9.22
CA SER A 382 8.89 -2.91 10.26
C SER A 382 9.25 -3.79 11.47
N ARG A 383 10.54 -4.06 11.69
CA ARG A 383 11.08 -4.77 12.87
C ARG A 383 11.36 -3.76 13.98
N PHE A 384 10.30 -3.09 14.43
CA PHE A 384 10.39 -1.90 15.28
C PHE A 384 11.06 -2.17 16.62
N GLU A 385 10.85 -3.32 17.25
CA GLU A 385 11.48 -3.69 18.52
C GLU A 385 12.99 -3.85 18.38
N GLU A 386 13.45 -4.43 17.27
CA GLU A 386 14.88 -4.62 17.01
C GLU A 386 15.55 -3.30 16.60
N ALA A 387 14.85 -2.47 15.83
CA ALA A 387 15.28 -1.11 15.53
C ALA A 387 15.49 -0.31 16.81
N LEU A 388 14.51 -0.36 17.73
CA LEU A 388 14.58 0.30 19.03
C LEU A 388 15.79 -0.18 19.84
N ALA A 389 16.05 -1.49 19.87
CA ALA A 389 17.22 -2.06 20.55
C ALA A 389 18.56 -1.60 19.92
N ALA A 390 18.63 -1.45 18.60
CA ALA A 390 19.80 -0.93 17.91
C ALA A 390 20.04 0.55 18.26
N TYR A 391 18.98 1.37 18.29
CA TYR A 391 19.07 2.77 18.70
C TYR A 391 19.46 2.93 20.16
N ASP A 392 18.94 2.11 21.07
CA ASP A 392 19.33 2.14 22.48
C ASP A 392 20.83 1.86 22.68
N ARG A 393 21.38 0.91 21.91
CA ARG A 393 22.83 0.64 21.90
C ARG A 393 23.61 1.81 21.30
N ALA A 394 23.14 2.41 20.20
CA ALA A 394 23.78 3.58 19.60
C ALA A 394 23.82 4.77 20.57
N ILE A 395 22.72 5.03 21.29
CA ILE A 395 22.62 6.07 22.32
C ILE A 395 23.55 5.78 23.51
N THR A 396 23.70 4.50 23.89
CA THR A 396 24.63 4.11 24.95
C THR A 396 26.08 4.45 24.61
N LEU A 397 26.47 4.27 23.34
CA LEU A 397 27.81 4.61 22.84
C LEU A 397 27.99 6.12 22.61
N ARG A 398 26.91 6.80 22.19
CA ARG A 398 26.90 8.23 21.86
C ARG A 398 25.59 8.89 22.32
N PRO A 399 25.52 9.37 23.58
CA PRO A 399 24.29 9.95 24.13
C PRO A 399 23.84 11.27 23.50
N ASP A 400 24.78 12.03 22.92
CA ASP A 400 24.56 13.33 22.26
C ASP A 400 24.13 13.20 20.78
N TYR A 401 23.78 11.98 20.34
CA TYR A 401 23.41 11.72 18.95
C TYR A 401 21.92 12.04 18.69
N ALA A 402 21.63 13.32 18.43
CA ALA A 402 20.27 13.84 18.25
C ALA A 402 19.46 13.09 17.17
N GLU A 403 20.10 12.70 16.06
CA GLU A 403 19.48 11.95 14.97
C GLU A 403 18.95 10.59 15.44
N VAL A 404 19.71 9.87 16.28
CA VAL A 404 19.29 8.57 16.83
C VAL A 404 18.12 8.73 17.80
N TRP A 405 18.11 9.79 18.61
CA TRP A 405 16.98 10.08 19.49
C TRP A 405 15.70 10.35 18.69
N GLN A 406 15.80 11.05 17.57
CA GLN A 406 14.68 11.30 16.66
C GLN A 406 14.18 9.99 16.00
N GLU A 407 15.07 9.14 15.49
CA GLU A 407 14.68 7.86 14.88
C GLU A 407 14.12 6.87 15.92
N LYS A 408 14.65 6.88 17.15
CA LYS A 408 14.08 6.17 18.29
C LYS A 408 12.66 6.66 18.60
N ALA A 409 12.45 7.97 18.64
CA ALA A 409 11.15 8.56 18.91
C ALA A 409 10.12 8.18 17.84
N LYS A 410 10.50 8.22 16.57
CA LYS A 410 9.71 7.76 15.43
C LYS A 410 9.36 6.27 15.53
N THR A 411 10.31 5.43 15.94
CA THR A 411 10.08 3.99 16.16
C THR A 411 9.10 3.73 17.30
N LEU A 412 9.21 4.48 18.40
CA LEU A 412 8.27 4.41 19.52
C LEU A 412 6.86 4.85 19.12
N TYR A 413 6.75 5.80 18.18
CA TYR A 413 5.46 6.23 17.63
C TYR A 413 4.76 5.09 16.88
N GLU A 414 5.48 4.37 16.00
CA GLU A 414 4.93 3.20 15.28
C GLU A 414 4.50 2.08 16.24
N LEU A 415 5.24 1.90 17.33
CA LEU A 415 4.90 0.98 18.42
C LEU A 415 3.73 1.46 19.29
N LYS A 416 3.11 2.60 18.97
CA LYS A 416 2.02 3.25 19.72
C LYS A 416 2.41 3.66 21.14
N LYS A 417 3.71 3.76 21.43
CA LYS A 417 4.25 4.20 22.72
C LYS A 417 4.43 5.72 22.72
N TYR A 418 3.33 6.44 22.53
CA TYR A 418 3.36 7.88 22.23
C TYR A 418 4.02 8.74 23.33
N LYS A 419 3.87 8.37 24.61
CA LYS A 419 4.51 9.09 25.72
C LYS A 419 6.05 8.94 25.72
N GLU A 420 6.53 7.75 25.39
CA GLU A 420 7.97 7.46 25.29
C GLU A 420 8.55 8.12 24.03
N SER A 421 7.77 8.09 22.93
CA SER A 421 8.08 8.82 21.69
C SER A 421 8.24 10.33 21.94
N GLN A 422 7.28 10.96 22.63
CA GLN A 422 7.37 12.36 23.05
C GLN A 422 8.67 12.62 23.84
N SER A 423 8.97 11.79 24.83
CA SER A 423 10.18 11.95 25.66
C SER A 423 11.48 11.84 24.86
N ALA A 424 11.52 10.97 23.85
CA ALA A 424 12.67 10.83 22.96
C ALA A 424 12.80 12.02 21.99
N TYR A 425 11.69 12.56 21.49
CA TYR A 425 11.71 13.81 20.71
C TYR A 425 12.15 15.01 21.55
N ASP A 426 11.68 15.12 22.80
CA ASP A 426 12.13 16.15 23.74
C ASP A 426 13.66 16.11 23.90
N LYS A 427 14.25 14.90 23.99
CA LYS A 427 15.71 14.73 24.03
C LYS A 427 16.41 15.12 22.73
N ALA A 428 15.86 14.75 21.57
CA ALA A 428 16.42 15.17 20.28
C ALA A 428 16.43 16.70 20.14
N ILE A 429 15.36 17.37 20.58
CA ILE A 429 15.22 18.84 20.55
C ILE A 429 16.15 19.51 21.57
N GLU A 430 16.32 18.94 22.77
CA GLU A 430 17.27 19.42 23.77
C GLU A 430 18.71 19.45 23.22
N LEU A 431 19.09 18.40 22.48
CA LEU A 431 20.41 18.29 21.84
C LEU A 431 20.54 19.18 20.60
N LYS A 432 19.46 19.32 19.82
CA LYS A 432 19.42 20.10 18.57
C LYS A 432 18.11 20.91 18.51
N PRO A 433 18.08 22.15 19.05
CA PRO A 433 16.84 22.94 19.12
C PRO A 433 16.22 23.30 17.77
N GLU A 434 17.03 23.38 16.70
CA GLU A 434 16.59 23.67 15.34
C GLU A 434 16.26 22.39 14.52
N TYR A 435 16.02 21.26 15.20
CA TYR A 435 15.71 20.00 14.53
C TYR A 435 14.24 19.94 14.10
N LEU A 436 13.98 20.35 12.85
CA LEU A 436 12.64 20.45 12.24
C LEU A 436 11.83 19.16 12.35
N GLU A 437 12.44 18.02 12.03
CA GLU A 437 11.81 16.70 12.04
C GLU A 437 11.46 16.24 13.46
N ALA A 438 12.25 16.63 14.46
CA ALA A 438 11.96 16.32 15.86
C ALA A 438 10.78 17.14 16.40
N TRP A 439 10.69 18.42 16.05
CA TRP A 439 9.53 19.26 16.42
C TRP A 439 8.23 18.78 15.79
N THR A 440 8.26 18.43 14.50
CA THR A 440 7.09 17.87 13.82
C THR A 440 6.71 16.49 14.37
N GLY A 441 7.67 15.59 14.55
CA GLY A 441 7.45 14.28 15.15
C GLY A 441 6.88 14.35 16.57
N ARG A 442 7.36 15.29 17.39
CA ARG A 442 6.81 15.59 18.72
C ARG A 442 5.35 16.03 18.63
N GLY A 443 5.02 16.90 17.68
CA GLY A 443 3.66 17.36 17.42
C GLY A 443 2.71 16.18 17.16
N TYR A 444 3.09 15.26 16.29
CA TYR A 444 2.30 14.06 16.01
C TYR A 444 2.13 13.15 17.24
N ALA A 445 3.19 12.96 18.04
CA ALA A 445 3.11 12.16 19.26
C ALA A 445 2.16 12.77 20.30
N LEU A 446 2.18 14.09 20.45
CA LEU A 446 1.30 14.83 21.36
C LEU A 446 -0.16 14.82 20.90
N ASP A 447 -0.39 14.90 19.60
CA ASP A 447 -1.72 14.78 19.00
C ASP A 447 -2.36 13.43 19.34
N LYS A 448 -1.61 12.32 19.22
CA LYS A 448 -2.07 10.99 19.64
C LYS A 448 -2.24 10.81 21.15
N LEU A 449 -1.73 11.73 21.96
CA LEU A 449 -1.96 11.81 23.40
C LEU A 449 -3.12 12.74 23.75
N GLU A 450 -3.84 13.27 22.76
CA GLU A 450 -4.93 14.27 22.93
C GLU A 450 -4.44 15.57 23.60
N GLN A 451 -3.14 15.87 23.49
CA GLN A 451 -2.50 17.09 24.00
C GLN A 451 -2.41 18.14 22.90
N SER A 452 -3.56 18.55 22.37
CA SER A 452 -3.62 19.35 21.15
C SER A 452 -2.96 20.73 21.27
N LYS A 453 -2.99 21.36 22.46
CA LYS A 453 -2.33 22.67 22.66
C LYS A 453 -0.81 22.57 22.49
N GLU A 454 -0.22 21.56 23.10
CA GLU A 454 1.22 21.28 23.03
C GLU A 454 1.62 20.76 21.65
N ALA A 455 0.75 19.98 20.99
CA ALA A 455 0.94 19.55 19.61
C ALA A 455 1.05 20.75 18.66
N ILE A 456 0.06 21.65 18.70
CA ILE A 456 0.04 22.90 17.91
C ILE A 456 1.30 23.72 18.18
N ALA A 457 1.69 23.90 19.45
CA ALA A 457 2.91 24.64 19.79
C ALA A 457 4.19 23.99 19.22
N SER A 458 4.22 22.66 19.11
CA SER A 458 5.36 21.93 18.51
C SER A 458 5.44 22.17 17.00
N PHE A 459 4.30 22.12 16.30
CA PHE A 459 4.23 22.47 14.88
C PHE A 459 4.55 23.94 14.63
N ASP A 460 4.07 24.85 15.48
CA ASP A 460 4.42 26.28 15.39
C ASP A 460 5.94 26.51 15.55
N ASN A 461 6.62 25.75 16.40
CA ASN A 461 8.08 25.82 16.51
C ASN A 461 8.79 25.26 15.27
N ALA A 462 8.29 24.16 14.68
CA ALA A 462 8.79 23.68 13.40
C ALA A 462 8.63 24.76 12.29
N LEU A 463 7.49 25.44 12.26
CA LEU A 463 7.18 26.49 11.28
C LEU A 463 7.99 27.79 11.51
N LYS A 464 8.48 28.05 12.72
CA LYS A 464 9.46 29.12 12.97
C LYS A 464 10.81 28.81 12.34
N ILE A 465 11.22 27.54 12.33
CA ILE A 465 12.47 27.09 11.71
C ILE A 465 12.32 27.12 10.19
N GLN A 466 11.24 26.52 9.68
CA GLN A 466 10.96 26.46 8.25
C GLN A 466 9.47 26.78 7.96
N PRO A 467 9.14 28.03 7.58
CA PRO A 467 7.75 28.47 7.35
C PRO A 467 7.05 27.81 6.16
N ASP A 468 7.80 27.30 5.19
CA ASP A 468 7.29 26.67 3.96
C ASP A 468 7.21 25.13 4.08
N TYR A 469 7.32 24.57 5.28
CA TYR A 469 7.31 23.12 5.50
C TYR A 469 5.88 22.53 5.52
N PRO A 470 5.46 21.80 4.48
CA PRO A 470 4.06 21.38 4.33
C PRO A 470 3.59 20.43 5.44
N ALA A 471 4.45 19.50 5.86
CA ALA A 471 4.12 18.50 6.87
C ALA A 471 3.83 19.11 8.24
N ALA A 472 4.46 20.25 8.60
CA ALA A 472 4.13 20.95 9.83
C ALA A 472 2.79 21.67 9.75
N TRP A 473 2.45 22.27 8.60
CA TRP A 473 1.14 22.88 8.38
C TRP A 473 0.01 21.85 8.38
N GLU A 474 0.24 20.68 7.76
CA GLU A 474 -0.70 19.56 7.78
C GLU A 474 -0.94 19.05 9.20
N GLY A 475 0.12 18.69 9.94
CA GLY A 475 0.00 18.22 11.32
C GLY A 475 -0.61 19.26 12.27
N ARG A 476 -0.32 20.55 12.07
CA ARG A 476 -0.98 21.65 12.80
C ARG A 476 -2.48 21.69 12.50
N GLY A 477 -2.85 21.52 11.23
CA GLY A 477 -4.23 21.43 10.79
C GLY A 477 -4.96 20.26 11.44
N ASP A 478 -4.32 19.09 11.50
CA ASP A 478 -4.88 17.87 12.11
C ASP A 478 -5.17 18.07 13.61
N ALA A 479 -4.19 18.60 14.37
CA ALA A 479 -4.39 18.87 15.79
C ALA A 479 -5.48 19.92 16.06
N LEU A 480 -5.66 20.89 15.14
CA LEU A 480 -6.74 21.87 15.20
C LEU A 480 -8.10 21.27 14.86
N LEU A 481 -8.15 20.37 13.87
CA LEU A 481 -9.35 19.63 13.48
C LEU A 481 -9.86 18.78 14.64
N ASP A 482 -8.97 18.03 15.30
CA ASP A 482 -9.30 17.19 16.46
C ASP A 482 -9.74 18.02 17.67
N SER A 483 -9.23 19.24 17.80
CA SER A 483 -9.69 20.24 18.78
C SER A 483 -10.96 21.01 18.37
N GLN A 484 -11.59 20.66 17.25
CA GLN A 484 -12.77 21.32 16.68
C GLN A 484 -12.58 22.81 16.34
N ARG A 485 -11.34 23.26 16.14
CA ARG A 485 -10.98 24.63 15.72
C ARG A 485 -10.93 24.70 14.19
N TYR A 486 -12.09 24.48 13.56
CA TYR A 486 -12.19 24.21 12.13
C TYR A 486 -11.66 25.33 11.23
N GLU A 487 -11.91 26.61 11.54
CA GLU A 487 -11.44 27.74 10.74
C GLU A 487 -9.92 27.84 10.70
N GLU A 488 -9.25 27.62 11.84
CA GLU A 488 -7.79 27.62 11.92
C GLU A 488 -7.17 26.37 11.28
N ALA A 489 -7.86 25.23 11.37
CA ALA A 489 -7.47 24.01 10.67
C ALA A 489 -7.49 24.24 9.15
N ILE A 490 -8.57 24.83 8.61
CA ILE A 490 -8.69 25.19 7.19
C ILE A 490 -7.53 26.09 6.75
N ALA A 491 -7.24 27.16 7.49
CA ALA A 491 -6.12 28.05 7.18
C ALA A 491 -4.76 27.32 7.16
N SER A 492 -4.57 26.35 8.05
CA SER A 492 -3.35 25.53 8.09
C SER A 492 -3.27 24.60 6.87
N TYR A 493 -4.35 23.92 6.51
CA TYR A 493 -4.40 23.07 5.33
C TYR A 493 -4.23 23.85 4.03
N GLU A 494 -4.79 25.06 3.92
CA GLU A 494 -4.56 25.95 2.78
C GLU A 494 -3.08 26.26 2.59
N LYS A 495 -2.33 26.51 3.67
CA LYS A 495 -0.88 26.66 3.62
C LYS A 495 -0.18 25.37 3.21
N ALA A 496 -0.55 24.23 3.80
CA ALA A 496 0.03 22.93 3.46
C ALA A 496 -0.10 22.64 1.95
N VAL A 497 -1.30 22.76 1.38
CA VAL A 497 -1.53 22.47 -0.03
C VAL A 497 -1.01 23.56 -0.98
N HIS A 498 -0.83 24.79 -0.48
CA HIS A 498 -0.16 25.84 -1.25
C HIS A 498 1.30 25.49 -1.50
N PHE A 499 2.02 25.02 -0.47
CA PHE A 499 3.42 24.61 -0.60
C PHE A 499 3.56 23.23 -1.27
N GLN A 500 2.63 22.31 -1.02
CA GLN A 500 2.62 20.99 -1.64
C GLN A 500 1.22 20.58 -2.11
N PRO A 501 0.86 20.85 -3.38
CA PRO A 501 -0.49 20.62 -3.90
C PRO A 501 -0.96 19.16 -3.94
N ASN A 502 -0.03 18.19 -3.92
CA ASN A 502 -0.34 16.76 -4.01
C ASN A 502 -0.54 16.07 -2.64
N LEU A 503 -0.75 16.83 -1.55
CA LEU A 503 -1.08 16.29 -0.23
C LEU A 503 -2.56 15.92 -0.11
N TYR A 504 -2.91 14.70 -0.53
CA TYR A 504 -4.31 14.25 -0.51
C TYR A 504 -4.95 14.32 0.88
N LEU A 505 -4.20 14.02 1.96
CA LEU A 505 -4.68 14.05 3.34
C LEU A 505 -5.06 15.47 3.77
N ALA A 506 -4.23 16.47 3.46
CA ALA A 506 -4.55 17.87 3.72
C ALA A 506 -5.83 18.32 2.99
N TRP A 507 -6.03 17.94 1.72
CA TRP A 507 -7.28 18.22 0.99
C TRP A 507 -8.50 17.51 1.61
N TYR A 508 -8.33 16.24 1.98
CA TYR A 508 -9.36 15.43 2.60
C TYR A 508 -9.78 16.01 3.97
N ASN A 509 -8.82 16.31 4.85
CA ASN A 509 -9.08 16.87 6.18
C ASN A 509 -9.61 18.30 6.12
N ARG A 510 -9.19 19.10 5.14
CA ARG A 510 -9.83 20.40 4.87
C ARG A 510 -11.28 20.26 4.44
N GLY A 511 -11.59 19.24 3.64
CA GLY A 511 -12.97 18.86 3.30
C GLY A 511 -13.79 18.52 4.55
N GLN A 512 -13.23 17.75 5.48
CA GLN A 512 -13.86 17.43 6.77
C GLN A 512 -14.11 18.70 7.61
N ALA A 513 -13.14 19.61 7.68
CA ALA A 513 -13.31 20.87 8.41
C ALA A 513 -14.45 21.72 7.82
N HIS A 514 -14.48 21.90 6.50
CA HIS A 514 -15.57 22.61 5.82
C HIS A 514 -16.93 21.94 6.03
N GLN A 515 -16.98 20.61 5.99
CA GLN A 515 -18.20 19.85 6.25
C GLN A 515 -18.74 20.07 7.67
N ASN A 516 -17.88 20.08 8.69
CA ASN A 516 -18.26 20.37 10.08
C ASN A 516 -18.80 21.80 10.25
N LEU A 517 -18.29 22.76 9.47
CA LEU A 517 -18.82 24.12 9.38
C LEU A 517 -20.06 24.26 8.48
N LYS A 518 -20.57 23.15 7.91
CA LYS A 518 -21.67 23.11 6.94
C LYS A 518 -21.41 23.93 5.67
N GLN A 519 -20.14 24.16 5.34
CA GLN A 519 -19.70 24.84 4.12
C GLN A 519 -19.58 23.81 2.99
N TYR A 520 -20.71 23.22 2.62
CA TYR A 520 -20.75 22.02 1.77
C TYR A 520 -20.10 22.20 0.39
N ASP A 521 -20.28 23.36 -0.27
CA ASP A 521 -19.64 23.60 -1.58
C ASP A 521 -18.10 23.59 -1.51
N ARG A 522 -17.53 24.16 -0.43
CA ARG A 522 -16.07 24.14 -0.18
C ARG A 522 -15.57 22.76 0.23
N ALA A 523 -16.40 21.99 0.93
CA ALA A 523 -16.11 20.60 1.25
C ALA A 523 -16.04 19.74 -0.03
N VAL A 524 -16.98 19.93 -0.98
CA VAL A 524 -16.93 19.28 -2.30
C VAL A 524 -15.64 19.60 -3.04
N GLU A 525 -15.26 20.88 -3.14
CA GLU A 525 -14.01 21.30 -3.80
C GLU A 525 -12.80 20.57 -3.21
N SER A 526 -12.74 20.49 -1.88
CA SER A 526 -11.61 19.90 -1.17
C SER A 526 -11.57 18.37 -1.31
N TYR A 527 -12.71 17.68 -1.15
CA TYR A 527 -12.77 16.24 -1.34
C TYR A 527 -12.53 15.82 -2.80
N GLN A 528 -13.03 16.59 -3.77
CA GLN A 528 -12.79 16.35 -5.19
C GLN A 528 -11.28 16.38 -5.51
N LYS A 529 -10.55 17.35 -4.96
CA LYS A 529 -9.09 17.41 -5.07
C LYS A 529 -8.40 16.21 -4.40
N ALA A 530 -8.89 15.79 -3.24
CA ALA A 530 -8.35 14.61 -2.55
C ALA A 530 -8.48 13.34 -3.40
N VAL A 531 -9.64 13.10 -4.04
CA VAL A 531 -9.85 11.93 -4.90
C VAL A 531 -9.22 12.07 -6.29
N GLU A 532 -8.95 13.28 -6.78
CA GLU A 532 -8.12 13.49 -7.98
C GLU A 532 -6.66 13.04 -7.74
N ILE A 533 -6.13 13.31 -6.54
CA ILE A 533 -4.75 12.94 -6.16
C ILE A 533 -4.66 11.46 -5.79
N LYS A 534 -5.58 10.97 -4.96
CA LYS A 534 -5.64 9.57 -4.52
C LYS A 534 -6.99 8.96 -4.88
N PHE A 535 -7.07 8.52 -6.14
CA PHE A 535 -8.31 8.02 -6.74
C PHE A 535 -8.88 6.77 -6.07
N ASP A 536 -8.05 5.93 -5.45
CA ASP A 536 -8.47 4.71 -4.77
C ASP A 536 -8.81 4.89 -3.28
N ASN A 537 -8.96 6.14 -2.81
CA ASN A 537 -9.35 6.43 -1.43
C ASN A 537 -10.87 6.32 -1.21
N SER A 538 -11.32 5.23 -0.59
CA SER A 538 -12.73 4.95 -0.32
C SER A 538 -13.39 5.95 0.64
N ASP A 539 -12.70 6.37 1.71
CA ASP A 539 -13.22 7.32 2.70
C ASP A 539 -13.48 8.70 2.09
N ALA A 540 -12.58 9.16 1.21
CA ALA A 540 -12.73 10.43 0.49
C ALA A 540 -13.94 10.39 -0.47
N TRP A 541 -14.12 9.29 -1.22
CA TRP A 541 -15.32 9.09 -2.04
C TRP A 541 -16.60 9.03 -1.20
N TYR A 542 -16.57 8.31 -0.07
CA TYR A 542 -17.71 8.21 0.83
C TYR A 542 -18.11 9.57 1.41
N ASN A 543 -17.16 10.35 1.90
CA ASN A 543 -17.43 11.67 2.46
C ASN A 543 -17.85 12.68 1.40
N LEU A 544 -17.29 12.61 0.18
CA LEU A 544 -17.78 13.37 -0.96
C LEU A 544 -19.25 13.04 -1.25
N GLY A 545 -19.62 11.75 -1.24
CA GLY A 545 -21.01 11.32 -1.39
C GLY A 545 -21.93 11.85 -0.28
N ASN A 546 -21.46 11.85 0.97
CA ASN A 546 -22.22 12.41 2.10
C ASN A 546 -22.49 13.90 1.92
N VAL A 547 -21.50 14.68 1.49
CA VAL A 547 -21.69 16.11 1.21
C VAL A 547 -22.64 16.33 0.04
N PHE A 548 -22.59 15.50 -1.01
CA PHE A 548 -23.58 15.57 -2.10
C PHE A 548 -25.00 15.25 -1.62
N LEU A 549 -25.19 14.29 -0.71
CA LEU A 549 -26.51 14.03 -0.11
C LEU A 549 -27.05 15.23 0.67
N GLU A 550 -26.21 15.91 1.45
CA GLU A 550 -26.58 17.14 2.18
C GLU A 550 -27.01 18.27 1.23
N LEU A 551 -26.37 18.35 0.06
CA LEU A 551 -26.73 19.28 -1.02
C LEU A 551 -27.94 18.82 -1.86
N ASN A 552 -28.58 17.69 -1.51
CA ASN A 552 -29.63 17.03 -2.30
C ASN A 552 -29.23 16.65 -3.74
N LYS A 553 -27.92 16.54 -4.02
CA LYS A 553 -27.34 16.07 -5.27
C LYS A 553 -27.26 14.54 -5.27
N ASN A 554 -28.44 13.89 -5.32
CA ASN A 554 -28.55 12.46 -5.05
C ASN A 554 -27.86 11.58 -6.10
N GLN A 555 -27.77 12.03 -7.36
CA GLN A 555 -27.13 11.28 -8.44
C GLN A 555 -25.60 11.29 -8.27
N GLU A 556 -25.02 12.45 -7.99
CA GLU A 556 -23.59 12.61 -7.72
C GLU A 556 -23.19 11.88 -6.43
N ALA A 557 -24.06 11.89 -5.41
CA ALA A 557 -23.86 11.08 -4.20
C ALA A 557 -23.79 9.58 -4.51
N PHE A 558 -24.74 9.06 -5.31
CA PHE A 558 -24.74 7.67 -5.74
C PHE A 558 -23.44 7.29 -6.48
N GLU A 559 -22.98 8.12 -7.41
CA GLU A 559 -21.73 7.89 -8.16
C GLU A 559 -20.50 7.90 -7.26
N ALA A 560 -20.46 8.77 -6.25
CA ALA A 560 -19.40 8.79 -5.27
C ALA A 560 -19.40 7.53 -4.40
N TYR A 561 -20.57 7.08 -3.92
CA TYR A 561 -20.68 5.85 -3.15
C TYR A 561 -20.35 4.59 -3.97
N GLU A 562 -20.73 4.55 -5.25
CA GLU A 562 -20.32 3.49 -6.20
C GLU A 562 -18.79 3.34 -6.22
N LYS A 563 -18.06 4.46 -6.29
CA LYS A 563 -16.59 4.45 -6.24
C LYS A 563 -16.08 4.01 -4.88
N ALA A 564 -16.67 4.48 -3.78
CA ALA A 564 -16.28 4.08 -2.42
C ALA A 564 -16.39 2.56 -2.21
N VAL A 565 -17.54 1.95 -2.58
CA VAL A 565 -17.74 0.49 -2.43
C VAL A 565 -16.94 -0.32 -3.44
N ARG A 566 -16.58 0.27 -4.60
CA ARG A 566 -15.68 -0.37 -5.57
C ARG A 566 -14.27 -0.54 -5.00
N PHE A 567 -13.75 0.47 -4.30
CA PHE A 567 -12.40 0.41 -3.71
C PHE A 567 -12.37 -0.31 -2.36
N GLN A 568 -13.48 -0.26 -1.61
CA GLN A 568 -13.64 -1.00 -0.36
C GLN A 568 -14.99 -1.73 -0.33
N PRO A 569 -15.06 -2.97 -0.87
CA PRO A 569 -16.30 -3.73 -0.94
C PRO A 569 -16.94 -4.05 0.41
N ASN A 570 -16.16 -4.10 1.49
CA ASN A 570 -16.63 -4.35 2.86
C ASN A 570 -17.05 -3.07 3.62
N PHE A 571 -17.20 -1.93 2.93
CA PHE A 571 -17.59 -0.66 3.53
C PHE A 571 -19.11 -0.56 3.72
N TYR A 572 -19.63 -1.13 4.80
CA TYR A 572 -21.09 -1.20 5.02
C TYR A 572 -21.76 0.18 5.07
N GLN A 573 -21.10 1.21 5.61
CA GLN A 573 -21.63 2.58 5.66
C GLN A 573 -21.86 3.13 4.24
N ALA A 574 -20.90 2.91 3.33
CA ALA A 574 -21.03 3.35 1.94
C ALA A 574 -22.15 2.61 1.20
N TRP A 575 -22.31 1.29 1.42
CA TRP A 575 -23.44 0.54 0.87
C TRP A 575 -24.80 1.05 1.39
N TYR A 576 -24.89 1.32 2.68
CA TYR A 576 -26.10 1.89 3.29
C TYR A 576 -26.41 3.28 2.73
N SER A 577 -25.42 4.18 2.68
CA SER A 577 -25.60 5.54 2.14
C SER A 577 -25.90 5.54 0.63
N LYS A 578 -25.34 4.59 -0.14
CA LYS A 578 -25.74 4.32 -1.53
C LYS A 578 -27.23 3.97 -1.63
N GLY A 579 -27.72 3.10 -0.75
CA GLY A 579 -29.13 2.77 -0.65
C GLY A 579 -30.00 3.99 -0.34
N ILE A 580 -29.54 4.90 0.53
CA ILE A 580 -30.25 6.16 0.83
C ILE A 580 -30.34 7.05 -0.41
N ALA A 581 -29.24 7.23 -1.14
CA ALA A 581 -29.21 8.03 -2.37
C ALA A 581 -30.20 7.48 -3.41
N LEU A 582 -30.20 6.16 -3.61
CA LEU A 582 -31.13 5.45 -4.51
C LEU A 582 -32.58 5.60 -4.08
N LEU A 583 -32.86 5.48 -2.77
CA LEU A 583 -34.20 5.66 -2.21
C LEU A 583 -34.73 7.08 -2.46
N LYS A 584 -33.90 8.12 -2.28
CA LYS A 584 -34.27 9.51 -2.59
C LYS A 584 -34.57 9.73 -4.08
N MET A 585 -33.95 8.94 -4.95
CA MET A 585 -34.21 8.92 -6.40
C MET A 585 -35.38 7.98 -6.80
N ARG A 586 -36.06 7.33 -5.84
CA ARG A 586 -37.12 6.32 -6.06
C ARG A 586 -36.66 5.09 -6.86
N ARG A 587 -35.35 4.78 -6.88
CA ARG A 587 -34.77 3.59 -7.51
C ARG A 587 -34.78 2.43 -6.51
N HIS A 588 -35.98 1.93 -6.20
CA HIS A 588 -36.21 1.02 -5.08
C HIS A 588 -35.56 -0.35 -5.26
N GLU A 589 -35.53 -0.90 -6.47
CA GLU A 589 -34.88 -2.18 -6.79
C GLU A 589 -33.38 -2.15 -6.49
N GLU A 590 -32.69 -1.11 -6.98
CA GLU A 590 -31.25 -0.95 -6.74
C GLU A 590 -30.96 -0.61 -5.27
N ALA A 591 -31.87 0.12 -4.60
CA ALA A 591 -31.74 0.40 -3.17
C ALA A 591 -31.78 -0.89 -2.34
N VAL A 592 -32.66 -1.85 -2.71
CA VAL A 592 -32.71 -3.18 -2.09
C VAL A 592 -31.35 -3.87 -2.21
N GLU A 593 -30.75 -3.92 -3.40
CA GLU A 593 -29.43 -4.56 -3.59
C GLU A 593 -28.35 -3.93 -2.70
N ALA A 594 -28.32 -2.58 -2.63
CA ALA A 594 -27.36 -1.87 -1.80
C ALA A 594 -27.55 -2.14 -0.29
N TYR A 595 -28.81 -2.11 0.18
CA TYR A 595 -29.10 -2.40 1.58
C TYR A 595 -28.86 -3.87 1.96
N GLU A 596 -29.13 -4.83 1.06
CA GLU A 596 -28.81 -6.24 1.27
C GLU A 596 -27.31 -6.48 1.47
N LYS A 597 -26.46 -5.78 0.71
CA LYS A 597 -25.01 -5.79 0.94
C LYS A 597 -24.67 -5.19 2.30
N ALA A 598 -25.28 -4.06 2.67
CA ALA A 598 -25.04 -3.42 3.96
C ALA A 598 -25.39 -4.32 5.15
N VAL A 599 -26.57 -4.94 5.16
CA VAL A 599 -27.00 -5.84 6.26
C VAL A 599 -26.23 -7.16 6.27
N LYS A 600 -25.72 -7.64 5.13
CA LYS A 600 -24.84 -8.81 5.09
C LYS A 600 -23.49 -8.51 5.74
N LEU A 601 -22.94 -7.32 5.50
CA LEU A 601 -21.67 -6.88 6.10
C LEU A 601 -21.80 -6.53 7.57
N LYS A 602 -22.92 -5.89 7.95
CA LYS A 602 -23.21 -5.52 9.33
C LYS A 602 -24.66 -5.91 9.73
N PRO A 603 -24.86 -7.16 10.18
CA PRO A 603 -26.19 -7.69 10.50
C PRO A 603 -26.90 -7.01 11.68
N ASP A 604 -26.16 -6.37 12.58
CA ASP A 604 -26.65 -5.67 13.76
C ASP A 604 -27.05 -4.20 13.49
N TYR A 605 -27.04 -3.76 12.22
CA TYR A 605 -27.37 -2.38 11.87
C TYR A 605 -28.87 -2.21 11.57
N HIS A 606 -29.64 -1.84 12.60
CA HIS A 606 -31.11 -1.81 12.52
C HIS A 606 -31.65 -0.85 11.45
N GLN A 607 -31.02 0.31 11.22
CA GLN A 607 -31.47 1.29 10.23
C GLN A 607 -31.42 0.73 8.80
N ALA A 608 -30.43 -0.11 8.48
CA ALA A 608 -30.34 -0.74 7.17
C ALA A 608 -31.45 -1.78 6.96
N TRP A 609 -31.77 -2.59 7.99
CA TRP A 609 -32.91 -3.52 7.93
C TRP A 609 -34.25 -2.79 7.76
N TYR A 610 -34.43 -1.68 8.48
CA TYR A 610 -35.63 -0.85 8.36
C TYR A 610 -35.78 -0.28 6.95
N ASN A 611 -34.73 0.35 6.40
CA ASN A 611 -34.77 0.94 5.05
C ASN A 611 -34.86 -0.12 3.95
N LEU A 612 -34.30 -1.31 4.15
CA LEU A 612 -34.49 -2.46 3.27
C LEU A 612 -35.96 -2.89 3.27
N GLY A 613 -36.57 -3.00 4.45
CA GLY A 613 -38.00 -3.29 4.60
C GLY A 613 -38.89 -2.24 3.93
N TRP A 614 -38.53 -0.96 4.06
CA TRP A 614 -39.21 0.13 3.36
C TRP A 614 -39.10 0.02 1.85
N SER A 615 -37.91 -0.27 1.33
CA SER A 615 -37.69 -0.44 -0.11
C SER A 615 -38.49 -1.63 -0.65
N TYR A 616 -38.53 -2.75 0.08
CA TYR A 616 -39.39 -3.89 -0.25
C TYR A 616 -40.89 -3.55 -0.22
N HIS A 617 -41.33 -2.74 0.75
CA HIS A 617 -42.72 -2.29 0.86
C HIS A 617 -43.15 -1.45 -0.35
N GLU A 618 -42.31 -0.51 -0.80
CA GLU A 618 -42.58 0.30 -2.00
C GLU A 618 -42.65 -0.55 -3.28
N LEU A 619 -41.86 -1.62 -3.34
CA LEU A 619 -41.94 -2.64 -4.40
C LEU A 619 -43.13 -3.60 -4.26
N ARG A 620 -44.00 -3.41 -3.28
CA ARG A 620 -45.15 -4.28 -2.94
C ARG A 620 -44.74 -5.72 -2.59
N LYS A 621 -43.48 -5.96 -2.26
CA LYS A 621 -42.95 -7.25 -1.77
C LYS A 621 -43.17 -7.32 -0.26
N TYR A 622 -44.43 -7.37 0.15
CA TYR A 622 -44.82 -7.18 1.55
C TYR A 622 -44.31 -8.26 2.49
N GLU A 623 -44.21 -9.52 2.07
CA GLU A 623 -43.60 -10.60 2.86
C GLU A 623 -42.14 -10.29 3.24
N SER A 624 -41.31 -9.91 2.25
CA SER A 624 -39.91 -9.54 2.46
C SER A 624 -39.79 -8.28 3.32
N ALA A 625 -40.69 -7.32 3.14
CA ALA A 625 -40.76 -6.12 3.99
C ALA A 625 -41.01 -6.48 5.46
N ILE A 626 -41.96 -7.39 5.73
CA ILE A 626 -42.28 -7.84 7.10
C ILE A 626 -41.09 -8.53 7.77
N GLU A 627 -40.36 -9.38 7.04
CA GLU A 627 -39.16 -10.02 7.56
C GLU A 627 -38.09 -8.98 7.94
N CYS A 628 -37.83 -8.02 7.05
CA CYS A 628 -36.83 -6.98 7.29
C CYS A 628 -37.22 -6.06 8.45
N TYR A 629 -38.48 -5.63 8.53
CA TYR A 629 -38.97 -4.85 9.67
C TYR A 629 -38.90 -5.65 10.97
N SER A 630 -39.17 -6.95 10.95
CA SER A 630 -39.04 -7.78 12.16
C SER A 630 -37.60 -7.83 12.64
N LYS A 631 -36.63 -8.07 11.74
CA LYS A 631 -35.20 -8.01 12.07
C LYS A 631 -34.78 -6.65 12.62
N ALA A 632 -35.27 -5.55 12.05
CA ALA A 632 -35.00 -4.20 12.56
C ALA A 632 -35.54 -4.01 14.00
N LEU A 633 -36.76 -4.49 14.26
CA LEU A 633 -37.43 -4.39 15.56
C LEU A 633 -36.85 -5.32 16.61
N ASP A 634 -36.33 -6.49 16.23
CA ASP A 634 -35.58 -7.39 17.12
C ASP A 634 -34.31 -6.70 17.65
N LEU A 635 -33.67 -5.88 16.82
CA LEU A 635 -32.49 -5.10 17.18
C LEU A 635 -32.84 -3.82 17.95
N ASN A 636 -33.93 -3.15 17.58
CA ASN A 636 -34.40 -1.92 18.22
C ASN A 636 -35.94 -1.88 18.35
N PRO A 637 -36.50 -2.43 19.45
CA PRO A 637 -37.95 -2.55 19.61
C PRO A 637 -38.66 -1.23 19.93
N LYS A 638 -37.92 -0.15 20.24
CA LYS A 638 -38.47 1.16 20.62
C LYS A 638 -38.80 2.06 19.42
N GLU A 639 -38.74 1.53 18.21
CA GLU A 639 -39.04 2.27 16.98
C GLU A 639 -40.51 2.09 16.56
N SER A 640 -41.38 3.01 16.97
CA SER A 640 -42.83 2.94 16.68
C SER A 640 -43.15 2.95 15.18
N GLN A 641 -42.34 3.64 14.37
CA GLN A 641 -42.45 3.66 12.91
C GLN A 641 -42.22 2.27 12.29
N GLY A 642 -41.30 1.47 12.83
CA GLY A 642 -41.04 0.11 12.39
C GLY A 642 -42.26 -0.80 12.59
N TRP A 643 -42.84 -0.76 13.80
CA TRP A 643 -44.07 -1.50 14.12
C TRP A 643 -45.24 -1.06 13.23
N TYR A 644 -45.41 0.24 13.01
CA TYR A 644 -46.42 0.80 12.14
C TYR A 644 -46.27 0.31 10.69
N ASN A 645 -45.08 0.39 10.12
CA ASN A 645 -44.83 -0.02 8.74
C ASN A 645 -44.97 -1.53 8.54
N ARG A 646 -44.58 -2.33 9.54
CA ARG A 646 -44.83 -3.77 9.53
C ARG A 646 -46.33 -4.08 9.55
N GLY A 647 -47.09 -3.35 10.36
CA GLY A 647 -48.56 -3.42 10.38
C GLY A 647 -49.18 -3.06 9.03
N ASN A 648 -48.68 -2.01 8.37
CA ASN A 648 -49.14 -1.62 7.02
C ASN A 648 -48.88 -2.72 5.98
N ALA A 649 -47.69 -3.33 6.00
CA ALA A 649 -47.35 -4.45 5.12
C ALA A 649 -48.28 -5.66 5.36
N GLN A 650 -48.55 -6.00 6.62
CA GLN A 650 -49.48 -7.07 7.00
C GLN A 650 -50.92 -6.76 6.58
N TYR A 651 -51.35 -5.51 6.72
CA TYR A 651 -52.68 -5.05 6.28
C TYR A 651 -52.85 -5.20 4.77
N ASN A 652 -51.84 -4.84 3.97
CA ASN A 652 -51.86 -5.01 2.51
C ASN A 652 -51.94 -6.49 2.09
N LEU A 653 -51.38 -7.39 2.89
CA LEU A 653 -51.53 -8.84 2.72
C LEU A 653 -52.84 -9.41 3.29
N LYS A 654 -53.74 -8.55 3.79
CA LYS A 654 -55.00 -8.92 4.44
C LYS A 654 -54.83 -9.78 5.70
N ARG A 655 -53.65 -9.76 6.31
CA ARG A 655 -53.35 -10.40 7.60
C ARG A 655 -53.74 -9.45 8.73
N TYR A 656 -55.05 -9.20 8.85
CA TYR A 656 -55.56 -8.11 9.67
C TYR A 656 -55.29 -8.27 11.17
N GLU A 657 -55.34 -9.49 11.71
CA GLU A 657 -55.02 -9.72 13.13
C GLU A 657 -53.53 -9.47 13.43
N ASP A 658 -52.62 -9.92 12.56
CA ASP A 658 -51.18 -9.63 12.68
C ASP A 658 -50.92 -8.11 12.59
N ALA A 659 -51.62 -7.43 11.68
CA ALA A 659 -51.54 -5.97 11.54
C ALA A 659 -52.00 -5.26 12.82
N ILE A 660 -53.13 -5.70 13.42
CA ILE A 660 -53.63 -5.16 14.70
C ILE A 660 -52.57 -5.36 15.80
N ALA A 661 -51.93 -6.52 15.88
CA ALA A 661 -50.86 -6.78 16.85
C ALA A 661 -49.68 -5.82 16.65
N SER A 662 -49.19 -5.65 15.42
CA SER A 662 -48.11 -4.69 15.14
C SER A 662 -48.51 -3.24 15.44
N TYR A 663 -49.75 -2.83 15.13
CA TYR A 663 -50.21 -1.48 15.48
C TYR A 663 -50.38 -1.29 16.99
N ASN A 664 -50.76 -2.32 17.75
CA ASN A 664 -50.80 -2.26 19.22
C ASN A 664 -49.41 -1.91 19.78
N GLU A 665 -48.36 -2.57 19.29
CA GLU A 665 -46.98 -2.27 19.69
C GLU A 665 -46.57 -0.86 19.26
N ALA A 666 -46.93 -0.42 18.05
CA ALA A 666 -46.63 0.94 17.57
C ALA A 666 -47.21 2.02 18.49
N VAL A 667 -48.47 1.87 18.91
CA VAL A 667 -49.14 2.83 19.82
C VAL A 667 -48.79 2.62 21.30
N TYR A 668 -48.30 1.43 21.67
CA TYR A 668 -47.73 1.21 22.99
C TYR A 668 -46.40 1.98 23.15
N VAL A 669 -45.53 1.87 22.14
CA VAL A 669 -44.25 2.60 22.09
C VAL A 669 -44.47 4.11 21.97
N LYS A 670 -45.41 4.54 21.12
CA LYS A 670 -45.76 5.95 20.91
C LYS A 670 -47.28 6.17 21.02
N PRO A 671 -47.80 6.49 22.22
CA PRO A 671 -49.24 6.64 22.46
C PRO A 671 -49.92 7.74 21.65
N ASP A 672 -49.21 8.81 21.28
CA ASP A 672 -49.73 9.93 20.48
C ASP A 672 -49.61 9.71 18.96
N TYR A 673 -49.34 8.49 18.50
CA TYR A 673 -49.19 8.17 17.08
C TYR A 673 -50.53 8.01 16.37
N SER A 674 -51.13 9.13 15.98
CA SER A 674 -52.48 9.21 15.38
C SER A 674 -52.66 8.32 14.15
N GLU A 675 -51.68 8.25 13.25
CA GLU A 675 -51.74 7.42 12.04
C GLU A 675 -51.78 5.92 12.34
N ALA A 676 -51.08 5.47 13.39
CA ALA A 676 -51.11 4.08 13.84
C ALA A 676 -52.46 3.73 14.49
N TRP A 677 -53.02 4.60 15.32
CA TRP A 677 -54.37 4.43 15.86
C TRP A 677 -55.45 4.34 14.77
N TYR A 678 -55.36 5.21 13.77
CA TYR A 678 -56.26 5.18 12.62
C TYR A 678 -56.15 3.87 11.84
N SER A 679 -54.92 3.43 11.54
CA SER A 679 -54.66 2.21 10.78
C SER A 679 -55.06 0.94 11.55
N ARG A 680 -54.90 0.95 12.87
CA ARG A 680 -55.45 -0.07 13.78
C ARG A 680 -56.97 -0.14 13.70
N GLY A 681 -57.65 1.01 13.72
CA GLY A 681 -59.10 1.10 13.55
C GLY A 681 -59.56 0.49 12.22
N ASN A 682 -58.85 0.79 11.12
CA ASN A 682 -59.16 0.24 9.79
C ASN A 682 -58.99 -1.29 9.76
N ALA A 683 -57.97 -1.83 10.42
CA ALA A 683 -57.77 -3.27 10.54
C ALA A 683 -58.87 -3.95 11.38
N LEU A 684 -59.30 -3.32 12.47
CA LEU A 684 -60.41 -3.80 13.31
C LEU A 684 -61.75 -3.80 12.57
N VAL A 685 -62.01 -2.80 11.73
CA VAL A 685 -63.17 -2.78 10.83
C VAL A 685 -63.14 -3.98 9.87
N ALA A 686 -61.98 -4.30 9.30
CA ALA A 686 -61.84 -5.42 8.36
C ALA A 686 -62.18 -6.78 9.00
N VAL A 687 -61.91 -6.96 10.29
CA VAL A 687 -62.31 -8.15 11.07
C VAL A 687 -63.65 -8.00 11.80
N LYS A 688 -64.44 -6.97 11.46
CA LYS A 688 -65.78 -6.68 12.01
C LYS A 688 -65.81 -6.44 13.52
N ARG A 689 -64.72 -5.96 14.12
CA ARG A 689 -64.65 -5.54 15.54
C ARG A 689 -64.93 -4.04 15.68
N PHE A 690 -66.17 -3.64 15.36
CA PHE A 690 -66.52 -2.23 15.19
C PHE A 690 -66.38 -1.40 16.48
N GLY A 691 -66.70 -1.97 17.66
CA GLY A 691 -66.52 -1.28 18.94
C GLY A 691 -65.06 -0.92 19.23
N ASP A 692 -64.14 -1.87 19.09
CA ASP A 692 -62.70 -1.64 19.26
C ASP A 692 -62.15 -0.66 18.21
N ALA A 693 -62.70 -0.71 16.98
CA ALA A 693 -62.34 0.22 15.91
C ALA A 693 -62.70 1.66 16.26
N ILE A 694 -63.93 1.89 16.76
CA ILE A 694 -64.39 3.21 17.23
C ILE A 694 -63.45 3.75 18.32
N GLY A 695 -63.12 2.92 19.32
CA GLY A 695 -62.17 3.31 20.37
C GLY A 695 -60.78 3.69 19.83
N SER A 696 -60.32 3.01 18.76
CA SER A 696 -59.07 3.34 18.08
C SER A 696 -59.16 4.68 17.33
N TYR A 697 -60.25 4.93 16.61
CA TYR A 697 -60.47 6.22 15.93
C TYR A 697 -60.61 7.37 16.93
N ASP A 698 -61.27 7.17 18.07
CA ASP A 698 -61.34 8.17 19.13
C ASP A 698 -59.97 8.57 19.66
N LYS A 699 -59.06 7.59 19.82
CA LYS A 699 -57.66 7.89 20.17
C LYS A 699 -56.97 8.66 19.04
N ALA A 700 -57.11 8.26 17.78
CA ALA A 700 -56.54 8.97 16.65
C ALA A 700 -57.01 10.44 16.59
N ILE A 701 -58.31 10.69 16.78
CA ILE A 701 -58.92 12.03 16.77
C ILE A 701 -58.49 12.82 18.01
N ARG A 702 -58.38 12.17 19.18
CA ARG A 702 -57.90 12.84 20.39
C ARG A 702 -56.49 13.40 20.23
N TYR A 703 -55.60 12.67 19.57
CA TYR A 703 -54.22 13.10 19.33
C TYR A 703 -54.07 13.98 18.08
N LYS A 704 -54.99 13.89 17.12
CA LYS A 704 -55.08 14.75 15.93
C LYS A 704 -56.54 15.15 15.64
N PRO A 705 -57.05 16.23 16.27
CA PRO A 705 -58.48 16.60 16.19
C PRO A 705 -58.99 16.90 14.79
N ASP A 706 -58.12 17.35 13.89
CA ASP A 706 -58.41 17.65 12.49
C ASP A 706 -58.24 16.45 11.55
N TYR A 707 -58.11 15.23 12.09
CA TYR A 707 -57.95 14.01 11.28
C TYR A 707 -59.28 13.57 10.63
N GLY A 708 -59.71 14.30 9.60
CA GLY A 708 -61.00 14.10 8.92
C GLY A 708 -61.26 12.65 8.49
N ALA A 709 -60.24 11.96 7.97
CA ALA A 709 -60.34 10.55 7.59
C ALA A 709 -60.71 9.63 8.77
N ALA A 710 -60.20 9.90 9.98
CA ALA A 710 -60.53 9.14 11.19
C ALA A 710 -61.96 9.45 11.67
N VAL A 711 -62.40 10.71 11.58
CA VAL A 711 -63.78 11.11 11.92
C VAL A 711 -64.79 10.42 11.01
N GLU A 712 -64.55 10.40 9.70
CA GLU A 712 -65.42 9.69 8.75
C GLU A 712 -65.41 8.19 8.96
N ALA A 713 -64.23 7.59 9.18
CA ALA A 713 -64.10 6.16 9.44
C ALA A 713 -64.83 5.75 10.72
N LYS A 714 -64.78 6.58 11.78
CA LYS A 714 -65.56 6.40 13.00
C LYS A 714 -67.06 6.40 12.72
N LYS A 715 -67.59 7.42 12.03
CA LYS A 715 -69.02 7.51 11.68
C LYS A 715 -69.50 6.27 10.91
N ARG A 716 -68.69 5.78 9.96
CA ARG A 716 -68.98 4.55 9.22
C ARG A 716 -69.03 3.32 10.14
N ALA A 717 -68.06 3.19 11.06
CA ALA A 717 -68.03 2.09 12.02
C ALA A 717 -69.22 2.11 13.00
N GLU A 718 -69.64 3.29 13.47
CA GLU A 718 -70.82 3.48 14.33
C GLU A 718 -72.10 3.02 13.63
N SER A 719 -72.29 3.40 12.36
CA SER A 719 -73.44 2.95 11.56
C SER A 719 -73.48 1.43 11.40
N GLN A 720 -72.33 0.79 11.17
CA GLN A 720 -72.25 -0.67 11.03
C GLN A 720 -72.50 -1.40 12.36
N LEU A 721 -72.06 -0.84 13.49
CA LEU A 721 -72.33 -1.39 14.82
C LEU A 721 -73.83 -1.31 15.18
N GLY A 722 -74.49 -0.18 14.88
CA GLY A 722 -75.92 0.01 15.11
C GLY A 722 -76.82 -0.94 14.29
N ASN A 723 -76.32 -1.39 13.13
CA ASN A 723 -77.01 -2.36 12.28
C ASN A 723 -76.74 -3.83 12.66
N ASN A 724 -75.95 -4.10 13.71
CA ASN A 724 -75.54 -5.44 14.12
C ASN A 724 -75.81 -5.72 15.62
N PRO A 725 -77.07 -6.00 16.01
CA PRO A 725 -77.52 -6.04 17.41
C PRO A 725 -76.84 -7.08 18.31
N GLN A 726 -76.16 -8.09 17.75
CA GLN A 726 -75.44 -9.11 18.54
C GLN A 726 -74.14 -8.60 19.18
N GLN A 727 -73.53 -7.53 18.66
CA GLN A 727 -72.31 -6.95 19.25
C GLN A 727 -72.58 -5.92 20.35
N LEU A 728 -73.80 -5.38 20.44
CA LEU A 728 -74.21 -4.45 21.51
C LEU A 728 -74.35 -5.12 22.88
N GLN A 729 -74.48 -6.45 22.95
CA GLN A 729 -74.69 -7.19 24.21
C GLN A 729 -73.39 -7.68 24.89
N ARG A 730 -72.20 -7.41 24.31
CA ARG A 730 -70.90 -7.84 24.86
C ARG A 730 -69.98 -6.69 25.29
N GLN A 731 -70.47 -5.45 25.25
CA GLN A 731 -69.87 -4.29 25.92
C GLN A 731 -70.56 -4.08 27.26
#